data_AF-A0A3A5VJK4-F1
#
_entry.id   AF-A0A3A5VJK4-F1
#
_cell.length_a   1.000
_cell.length_b   1.000
_cell.length_c   1.000
_cell.angle_alpha   90.00
_cell.angle_beta   90.00
_cell.angle_gamma   90.00
#
_symmetry.space_group_name_H-M   'P 1'
#
loop_
_entity.id
_entity.type
_entity.pdbx_description
1 polymer ?
#
loop_
_entity_poly.entity_id
_entity_poly.type
_entity_poly.pdbx_seq_one_letter_code
_entity_poly.pdbx_strand_id
1 'polypeptide(L)'
;MRSNRYRVLFVSAIMILSSLAGCLGTGDDTSEDSDSLGTVMVSTYHIGELVKGIAGDQVTMEYMSLDNIPVHDYEPSASDLIRLQNADVFFYHGLGLEPWVESTLSSLGSDAPTSIEVHTMPAGQSTLDYEGVLVADLCETLTEGPFEDVLLVDEQGHAGDVEIHAEYTAFNISFPHEDHDGHDDHDGHDDHDGHDDHDGHDEHEGHAHAEPEETITNPAGCPADSVISIFELEEGEYVLEFDAEHPEDFTMAVLKMGGGHAHHHHHGDGPFEWAGIFAVSDDSHTWTMAKVGGKYADPSMRVVIIPTDSPVEATMHSLESGVEALIEGDCPVVEDGGTMTPIAADGSCFELTVKQSSDVSSFNLDTTGMAGFAAYTAHSPYEFEADAHYLKDSTGANVEHVAEEGGGGHGAHEGHEAHGDEHGVCHDMSDHTNNNIDNKADCEAGGFMWMEEDGHSTHDGDYCHDTSSHQNTNHTTEADCEAAGHMWMESGHHDEEMTPERALEQHDTNNDSHISWDEFWAGWNEEHHHGHEGHHEEHHNVAVLYPGNSMEMYEAEHDALPENATGWNLTHAALVGDGNLSLNYSVHSTYGTSLVGINGTDAPTDYSWWWQLMLWNTTSSPPAWEPSEHGIDSVMIGENYSNVANSGSSVTEHIAWAANNSNHSLLPSPAMHDEHDDDEHDEHEEEMLMDIFNESDTNNDGLLNLSELGHFVEEVNEFEDRIPTPEEALEHHDANNDSHISWDEFWTAWTTEGYGGDHDDHDDHDGHDGHSGHEHNATHNTTTNETHDDHDEHQEEMLMDFFNESDMDSNGLLNMSELGHFIEDVEKWLNPPLGFVTIHVEAEGDYGFLMPADVGFHVLMGEGGHSDHAGHDDHAGHDDHGDEDDDHGADGDNHSAEETLNYDPHSWLSPLAFKAQVNVVLNGLTTAFPAGEDDFNANAETYSGLLTDLDAAFDAAFGANGVCTTGGHSKTVAANHNAYSYIAVEYDIQFMTVHGLDPEGEPSPEDVAKVVNFIKEEGITVLFVEEYTDQSSVQSIVDETGVTIKILYTMEMAPSDSSDNYMTMMTKNLENLISGMGC
;
A
#
# COMPACT_ATOMS: atom_id res chain seq x y z
N MET A 1 90.84 -50.25 -42.80
CA MET A 1 90.38 -50.12 -44.20
C MET A 1 89.36 -51.23 -44.40
N ARG A 2 88.07 -51.05 -44.64
CA ARG A 2 87.25 -49.91 -45.06
C ARG A 2 85.81 -50.30 -44.66
N SER A 3 85.27 -49.90 -43.51
CA SER A 3 83.79 -49.87 -43.36
C SER A 3 83.35 -49.07 -42.14
N ASN A 4 83.98 -49.26 -40.97
CA ASN A 4 83.41 -48.68 -39.74
C ASN A 4 83.86 -47.24 -39.43
N ARG A 5 84.85 -46.70 -40.16
CA ARG A 5 85.28 -45.29 -40.03
C ARG A 5 84.55 -44.32 -40.97
N TYR A 6 83.80 -44.82 -41.96
CA TYR A 6 82.96 -43.99 -42.84
C TYR A 6 81.54 -43.82 -42.30
N ARG A 7 81.07 -44.73 -41.44
CA ARG A 7 79.77 -44.63 -40.78
C ARG A 7 79.74 -43.57 -39.67
N VAL A 8 80.89 -43.34 -39.01
CA VAL A 8 81.08 -42.25 -38.04
C VAL A 8 81.17 -40.86 -38.70
N LEU A 9 81.41 -40.77 -40.01
CA LEU A 9 81.60 -39.48 -40.69
C LEU A 9 80.43 -39.05 -41.57
N PHE A 10 79.49 -39.94 -41.90
CA PHE A 10 78.38 -39.61 -42.79
C PHE A 10 77.10 -39.24 -42.03
N VAL A 11 76.83 -39.90 -40.89
CA VAL A 11 75.60 -39.65 -40.10
C VAL A 11 75.73 -38.36 -39.27
N SER A 12 76.90 -38.09 -38.71
CA SER A 12 77.15 -36.87 -37.92
C SER A 12 77.34 -35.62 -38.78
N ALA A 13 77.66 -35.75 -40.08
CA ALA A 13 77.83 -34.61 -40.98
C ALA A 13 76.52 -34.16 -41.64
N ILE A 14 75.52 -35.03 -41.77
CA ILE A 14 74.20 -34.69 -42.34
C ILE A 14 73.31 -34.00 -41.29
N MET A 15 73.40 -34.40 -40.02
CA MET A 15 72.57 -33.77 -38.97
C MET A 15 73.07 -32.36 -38.57
N ILE A 16 74.37 -32.08 -38.72
CA ILE A 16 74.98 -30.80 -38.30
C ILE A 16 74.97 -29.73 -39.41
N LEU A 17 74.83 -30.10 -40.68
CA LEU A 17 74.85 -29.15 -41.81
C LEU A 17 73.46 -28.79 -42.37
N SER A 18 72.37 -29.36 -41.85
CA SER A 18 71.10 -29.27 -42.56
C SER A 18 70.28 -28.01 -42.34
N SER A 19 70.44 -27.21 -41.28
CA SER A 19 69.50 -26.07 -41.20
C SER A 19 69.68 -24.98 -40.16
N LEU A 20 70.65 -25.03 -39.24
CA LEU A 20 71.04 -23.77 -38.58
C LEU A 20 71.73 -22.88 -39.62
N ALA A 21 71.01 -21.80 -39.97
CA ALA A 21 71.44 -20.63 -40.70
C ALA A 21 71.42 -20.71 -42.25
N GLY A 22 70.45 -19.99 -42.82
CA GLY A 22 70.83 -19.04 -43.85
C GLY A 22 69.82 -18.78 -44.95
N CYS A 23 68.74 -18.04 -44.64
CA CYS A 23 68.34 -16.92 -45.49
C CYS A 23 67.52 -15.91 -44.68
N LEU A 24 68.20 -14.85 -44.24
CA LEU A 24 67.61 -13.55 -43.95
C LEU A 24 66.98 -13.00 -45.23
N GLY A 25 65.71 -12.59 -45.14
CA GLY A 25 64.94 -11.98 -46.22
C GLY A 25 63.70 -11.26 -45.69
N THR A 26 63.92 -10.18 -44.93
CA THR A 26 63.10 -8.95 -44.85
C THR A 26 61.57 -9.05 -44.79
N GLY A 27 61.03 -8.67 -43.62
CA GLY A 27 59.76 -7.96 -43.44
C GLY A 27 58.51 -8.84 -43.28
N ASP A 28 58.15 -9.17 -42.04
CA ASP A 28 56.99 -8.60 -41.34
C ASP A 28 57.03 -9.09 -39.87
N ASP A 29 56.61 -8.24 -38.93
CA ASP A 29 56.38 -8.63 -37.54
C ASP A 29 55.02 -9.34 -37.47
N THR A 30 55.02 -10.64 -37.19
CA THR A 30 53.82 -11.38 -36.73
C THR A 30 54.26 -12.40 -35.69
N SER A 31 53.89 -12.18 -34.44
CA SER A 31 53.84 -13.21 -33.40
C SER A 31 52.86 -14.30 -33.84
N GLU A 32 53.33 -15.55 -33.86
CA GLU A 32 52.48 -16.72 -34.07
C GLU A 32 51.74 -17.03 -32.75
N ASP A 33 50.46 -16.63 -32.67
CA ASP A 33 49.46 -17.25 -31.79
C ASP A 33 49.02 -18.57 -32.42
N SER A 34 49.40 -19.69 -31.80
CA SER A 34 48.79 -21.00 -32.09
C SER A 34 49.00 -21.91 -30.88
N ASP A 35 47.94 -22.12 -30.09
CA ASP A 35 47.58 -23.38 -29.39
C ASP A 35 46.45 -23.18 -28.32
N SER A 36 45.58 -22.16 -28.44
CA SER A 36 44.32 -22.11 -27.67
C SER A 36 43.24 -22.96 -28.36
N LEU A 37 42.44 -23.70 -27.58
CA LEU A 37 41.30 -24.49 -28.05
C LEU A 37 40.09 -23.63 -28.43
N GLY A 38 39.96 -22.44 -27.84
CA GLY A 38 38.89 -21.48 -28.06
C GLY A 38 38.84 -20.43 -26.94
N THR A 39 37.84 -19.55 -27.00
CA THR A 39 37.61 -18.48 -26.01
C THR A 39 36.47 -18.88 -25.07
N VAL A 40 36.75 -18.81 -23.77
CA VAL A 40 35.79 -19.03 -22.69
C VAL A 40 35.57 -17.71 -21.97
N MET A 41 34.32 -17.29 -21.89
CA MET A 41 33.93 -16.11 -21.14
C MET A 41 33.30 -16.52 -19.80
N VAL A 42 33.58 -15.77 -18.74
CA VAL A 42 33.00 -15.98 -17.41
C VAL A 42 32.44 -14.67 -16.86
N SER A 43 31.36 -14.73 -16.08
CA SER A 43 30.78 -13.55 -15.43
C SER A 43 31.66 -13.03 -14.28
N THR A 44 32.11 -13.92 -13.39
CA THR A 44 32.79 -13.58 -12.13
C THR A 44 34.15 -14.25 -11.96
N TYR A 45 34.92 -13.78 -10.97
CA TYR A 45 36.25 -14.31 -10.70
C TYR A 45 36.24 -15.78 -10.24
N HIS A 46 35.33 -16.16 -9.33
CA HIS A 46 35.26 -17.52 -8.80
C HIS A 46 34.97 -18.56 -9.90
N ILE A 47 34.11 -18.23 -10.88
CA ILE A 47 33.87 -19.08 -12.06
C ILE A 47 35.12 -19.16 -12.92
N GLY A 48 35.81 -18.04 -13.11
CA GLY A 48 37.10 -18.01 -13.79
C GLY A 48 38.12 -18.98 -13.18
N GLU A 49 38.18 -19.07 -11.85
CA GLU A 49 39.06 -20.00 -11.14
C GLU A 49 38.61 -21.47 -11.26
N LEU A 50 37.30 -21.76 -11.30
CA LEU A 50 36.79 -23.11 -11.66
C LEU A 50 37.24 -23.53 -13.05
N VAL A 51 36.95 -22.68 -14.04
CA VAL A 51 37.24 -22.96 -15.45
C VAL A 51 38.75 -23.13 -15.63
N LYS A 52 39.56 -22.22 -15.08
CA LYS A 52 41.02 -22.29 -15.14
C LYS A 52 41.59 -23.50 -14.41
N GLY A 53 40.98 -23.91 -13.29
CA GLY A 53 41.33 -25.13 -12.56
C GLY A 53 41.17 -26.40 -13.38
N ILE A 54 40.21 -26.42 -14.32
CA ILE A 54 39.90 -27.56 -15.20
C ILE A 54 40.61 -27.44 -16.56
N ALA A 55 40.48 -26.30 -17.23
CA ALA A 55 40.98 -26.06 -18.58
C ALA A 55 42.49 -25.78 -18.63
N GLY A 56 43.07 -25.21 -17.56
CA GLY A 56 44.45 -24.73 -17.56
C GLY A 56 44.71 -23.69 -18.65
N ASP A 57 45.92 -23.69 -19.21
CA ASP A 57 46.33 -22.76 -20.28
C ASP A 57 45.80 -23.15 -21.68
N GLN A 58 44.87 -24.11 -21.78
CA GLN A 58 44.39 -24.62 -23.07
C GLN A 58 43.29 -23.77 -23.71
N VAL A 59 42.64 -22.89 -22.95
CA VAL A 59 41.61 -21.98 -23.42
C VAL A 59 42.04 -20.54 -23.19
N THR A 60 41.48 -19.62 -23.97
CA THR A 60 41.62 -18.17 -23.74
C THR A 60 40.50 -17.74 -22.81
N MET A 61 40.85 -17.30 -21.61
CA MET A 61 39.90 -16.82 -20.60
C MET A 61 39.62 -15.32 -20.81
N GLU A 62 38.34 -14.96 -20.85
CA GLU A 62 37.86 -13.58 -20.79
C GLU A 62 36.83 -13.45 -19.65
N TYR A 63 36.76 -12.27 -19.05
CA TYR A 63 35.82 -11.94 -17.98
C TYR A 63 34.83 -10.89 -18.50
N MET A 64 33.58 -10.95 -18.07
CA MET A 64 32.58 -9.93 -18.40
C MET A 64 33.00 -8.58 -17.81
N SER A 65 33.03 -8.49 -16.49
CA SER A 65 33.55 -7.30 -15.81
C SER A 65 35.09 -7.26 -15.87
N LEU A 66 35.64 -6.21 -16.49
CA LEU A 66 37.09 -5.98 -16.60
C LEU A 66 37.63 -5.00 -15.56
N ASP A 67 36.74 -4.13 -15.08
CA ASP A 67 36.96 -3.28 -13.92
C ASP A 67 36.47 -4.09 -12.71
N ASN A 68 37.14 -4.04 -11.56
CA ASN A 68 36.69 -4.77 -10.36
C ASN A 68 35.43 -4.09 -9.79
N ILE A 69 34.32 -4.19 -10.53
CA ILE A 69 32.97 -3.77 -10.16
C ILE A 69 32.29 -5.03 -9.60
N PRO A 70 31.59 -4.95 -8.45
CA PRO A 70 30.75 -6.05 -7.97
C PRO A 70 29.82 -6.55 -9.07
N VAL A 71 29.52 -7.84 -9.06
CA VAL A 71 28.78 -8.45 -10.19
C VAL A 71 27.32 -8.00 -10.27
N HIS A 72 26.75 -7.63 -9.12
CA HIS A 72 25.40 -7.10 -8.97
C HIS A 72 25.28 -5.69 -9.57
N ASP A 73 26.29 -4.84 -9.38
CA ASP A 73 26.32 -3.46 -9.90
C ASP A 73 26.85 -3.37 -11.34
N TYR A 74 27.20 -4.51 -11.95
CA TYR A 74 27.86 -4.52 -13.25
C TYR A 74 26.83 -4.46 -14.38
N GLU A 75 26.86 -3.38 -15.16
CA GLU A 75 26.07 -3.28 -16.39
C GLU A 75 26.93 -3.56 -17.65
N PRO A 76 26.59 -4.55 -18.50
CA PRO A 76 27.35 -4.88 -19.69
C PRO A 76 27.43 -3.74 -20.72
N SER A 77 28.65 -3.28 -21.05
CA SER A 77 28.82 -2.31 -22.13
C SER A 77 28.60 -2.94 -23.51
N ALA A 78 28.33 -2.11 -24.52
CA ALA A 78 28.29 -2.55 -25.93
C ALA A 78 29.59 -3.27 -26.37
N SER A 79 30.73 -2.95 -25.75
CA SER A 79 31.99 -3.65 -26.04
C SER A 79 32.03 -5.06 -25.45
N ASP A 80 31.36 -5.27 -24.31
CA ASP A 80 31.28 -6.55 -23.62
C ASP A 80 30.32 -7.48 -24.34
N LEU A 81 29.19 -6.96 -24.84
CA LEU A 81 28.28 -7.69 -25.72
C LEU A 81 29.00 -8.24 -26.97
N ILE A 82 29.89 -7.44 -27.57
CA ILE A 82 30.70 -7.90 -28.71
C ILE A 82 31.67 -9.01 -28.30
N ARG A 83 32.30 -8.90 -27.13
CA ARG A 83 33.20 -9.96 -26.63
C ARG A 83 32.43 -11.24 -26.34
N LEU A 84 31.27 -11.14 -25.69
CA LEU A 84 30.36 -12.23 -25.38
C LEU A 84 29.86 -12.94 -26.64
N GLN A 85 29.45 -12.19 -27.66
CA GLN A 85 29.07 -12.72 -28.97
C GLN A 85 30.20 -13.51 -29.65
N ASN A 86 31.46 -13.14 -29.40
CA ASN A 86 32.62 -13.81 -29.99
C ASN A 86 33.16 -14.97 -29.14
N ALA A 87 32.62 -15.21 -27.95
CA ALA A 87 33.01 -16.34 -27.11
C ALA A 87 32.46 -17.66 -27.64
N ASP A 88 33.21 -18.76 -27.46
CA ASP A 88 32.74 -20.10 -27.85
C ASP A 88 31.77 -20.67 -26.79
N VAL A 89 31.98 -20.32 -25.52
CA VAL A 89 31.16 -20.70 -24.38
C VAL A 89 31.22 -19.62 -23.29
N PHE A 90 30.09 -19.37 -22.65
CA PHE A 90 29.93 -18.44 -21.53
C PHE A 90 29.50 -19.22 -20.28
N PHE A 91 30.19 -19.03 -19.17
CA PHE A 91 29.81 -19.58 -17.87
C PHE A 91 29.41 -18.45 -16.91
N TYR A 92 28.27 -18.60 -16.26
CA TYR A 92 27.76 -17.68 -15.24
C TYR A 92 27.24 -18.47 -14.04
N HIS A 93 27.06 -17.81 -12.89
CA HIS A 93 26.75 -18.51 -11.64
C HIS A 93 25.32 -19.03 -11.68
N GLY A 94 24.36 -18.14 -11.93
CA GLY A 94 22.94 -18.38 -11.72
C GLY A 94 22.46 -17.86 -10.37
N LEU A 95 21.25 -18.26 -9.96
CA LEU A 95 20.59 -17.79 -8.72
C LEU A 95 20.43 -16.26 -8.64
N GLY A 96 20.22 -15.58 -9.77
CA GLY A 96 20.07 -14.12 -9.81
C GLY A 96 21.36 -13.32 -9.53
N LEU A 97 22.51 -13.96 -9.27
CA LEU A 97 23.79 -13.26 -9.02
C LEU A 97 24.14 -12.23 -10.11
N GLU A 98 23.79 -12.54 -11.35
CA GLU A 98 24.09 -11.73 -12.52
C GLU A 98 22.79 -11.26 -13.21
N PRO A 99 22.11 -10.23 -12.67
CA PRO A 99 20.75 -9.84 -13.10
C PRO A 99 20.69 -9.47 -14.59
N TRP A 100 21.78 -8.92 -15.12
CA TRP A 100 21.93 -8.55 -16.54
C TRP A 100 22.05 -9.73 -17.51
N VAL A 101 22.27 -10.98 -17.05
CA VAL A 101 22.57 -12.11 -17.95
C VAL A 101 21.39 -12.45 -18.85
N GLU A 102 20.17 -12.53 -18.33
CA GLU A 102 19.01 -12.94 -19.13
C GLU A 102 18.68 -11.93 -20.23
N SER A 103 18.58 -10.65 -19.86
CA SER A 103 18.33 -9.54 -20.81
C SER A 103 19.44 -9.48 -21.87
N THR A 104 20.69 -9.62 -21.46
CA THR A 104 21.86 -9.66 -22.35
C THR A 104 21.77 -10.81 -23.34
N LEU A 105 21.54 -12.04 -22.89
CA LEU A 105 21.47 -13.21 -23.77
C LEU A 105 20.25 -13.14 -24.70
N SER A 106 19.13 -12.61 -24.23
CA SER A 106 17.92 -12.36 -25.03
C SER A 106 18.20 -11.35 -26.15
N SER A 107 18.85 -10.23 -25.84
CA SER A 107 19.22 -9.19 -26.82
C SER A 107 20.12 -9.70 -27.95
N LEU A 108 21.00 -10.67 -27.65
CA LEU A 108 21.89 -11.30 -28.63
C LEU A 108 21.16 -12.35 -29.49
N GLY A 109 20.04 -12.90 -29.03
CA GLY A 109 19.22 -13.87 -29.76
C GLY A 109 20.02 -15.05 -30.32
N SER A 110 20.00 -15.25 -31.64
CA SER A 110 20.73 -16.35 -32.28
C SER A 110 22.25 -16.18 -32.28
N ASP A 111 22.74 -14.99 -31.95
CA ASP A 111 24.17 -14.68 -31.88
C ASP A 111 24.73 -14.86 -30.45
N ALA A 112 23.89 -15.20 -29.47
CA ALA A 112 24.32 -15.53 -28.12
C ALA A 112 25.24 -16.78 -28.11
N PRO A 113 26.31 -16.80 -27.30
CA PRO A 113 27.17 -17.97 -27.17
C PRO A 113 26.44 -19.13 -26.49
N THR A 114 27.07 -20.31 -26.44
CA THR A 114 26.58 -21.38 -25.56
C THR A 114 26.78 -20.94 -24.11
N SER A 115 25.70 -20.59 -23.42
CA SER A 115 25.72 -20.15 -22.03
C SER A 115 25.40 -21.32 -21.09
N ILE A 116 26.14 -21.42 -19.98
CA ILE A 116 26.02 -22.51 -19.00
C ILE A 116 26.02 -21.90 -17.60
N GLU A 117 24.88 -22.04 -16.92
CA GLU A 117 24.75 -21.79 -15.49
C GLU A 117 25.56 -22.84 -14.70
N VAL A 118 26.38 -22.37 -13.76
CA VAL A 118 27.34 -23.21 -13.03
C VAL A 118 26.80 -23.71 -11.71
N HIS A 119 25.86 -22.98 -11.08
CA HIS A 119 25.33 -23.31 -9.77
C HIS A 119 24.81 -24.75 -9.70
N THR A 120 25.24 -25.47 -8.67
CA THR A 120 24.70 -26.79 -8.32
C THR A 120 25.17 -27.19 -6.92
N MET A 121 24.31 -27.91 -6.20
CA MET A 121 24.61 -28.40 -4.86
C MET A 121 25.02 -29.89 -4.83
N PRO A 122 25.78 -30.33 -3.82
CA PRO A 122 26.07 -31.75 -3.60
C PRO A 122 24.79 -32.57 -3.46
N ALA A 123 24.84 -33.84 -3.88
CA ALA A 123 23.66 -34.72 -3.82
C ALA A 123 23.12 -34.84 -2.39
N GLY A 124 21.89 -34.36 -2.17
CA GLY A 124 21.20 -34.39 -0.87
C GLY A 124 21.31 -33.10 -0.06
N GLN A 125 21.93 -32.06 -0.60
CA GLN A 125 21.86 -30.69 -0.10
C GLN A 125 20.99 -29.84 -1.03
N SER A 126 20.26 -28.89 -0.44
CA SER A 126 19.47 -27.90 -1.16
C SER A 126 20.29 -26.63 -1.39
N THR A 127 19.94 -25.88 -2.42
CA THR A 127 20.32 -24.47 -2.52
C THR A 127 19.67 -23.73 -1.36
N LEU A 128 20.37 -22.76 -0.77
CA LEU A 128 19.81 -21.97 0.34
C LEU A 128 18.89 -20.91 -0.25
N ASP A 129 17.58 -21.12 -0.16
CA ASP A 129 16.57 -20.08 -0.34
C ASP A 129 16.46 -19.23 0.92
N TYR A 130 16.23 -17.93 0.75
CA TYR A 130 16.19 -17.04 1.90
C TYR A 130 14.92 -17.16 2.72
N GLU A 131 13.78 -17.48 2.09
CA GLU A 131 12.54 -17.82 2.79
C GLU A 131 12.77 -18.99 3.77
N GLY A 132 13.39 -20.08 3.32
CA GLY A 132 13.71 -21.22 4.17
C GLY A 132 14.72 -20.91 5.28
N VAL A 133 15.63 -19.95 5.06
CA VAL A 133 16.52 -19.44 6.12
C VAL A 133 15.73 -18.62 7.13
N LEU A 134 14.89 -17.70 6.67
CA LEU A 134 14.01 -16.89 7.52
C LEU A 134 13.10 -17.78 8.38
N VAL A 135 12.44 -18.78 7.79
CA VAL A 135 11.60 -19.73 8.52
C VAL A 135 12.39 -20.46 9.59
N ALA A 136 13.60 -20.94 9.28
CA ALA A 136 14.44 -21.64 10.26
C ALA A 136 14.84 -20.73 11.42
N ASP A 137 15.26 -19.51 11.11
CA ASP A 137 15.72 -18.51 12.09
C ASP A 137 14.57 -18.01 12.97
N LEU A 138 13.38 -17.76 12.40
CA LEU A 138 12.17 -17.42 13.15
C LEU A 138 11.80 -18.55 14.12
N CYS A 139 11.76 -19.80 13.64
CA CYS A 139 11.43 -20.95 14.49
C CYS A 139 12.46 -21.16 15.63
N GLU A 140 13.75 -20.97 15.35
CA GLU A 140 14.81 -21.04 16.36
C GLU A 140 14.67 -19.91 17.38
N THR A 141 14.49 -18.67 16.93
CA THR A 141 14.35 -17.48 17.78
C THR A 141 13.16 -17.61 18.73
N LEU A 142 11.99 -18.01 18.22
CA LEU A 142 10.79 -18.23 19.02
C LEU A 142 10.98 -19.35 20.08
N THR A 143 11.83 -20.35 19.80
CA THR A 143 12.03 -21.51 20.67
C THR A 143 13.16 -21.31 21.69
N GLU A 144 14.25 -20.66 21.29
CA GLU A 144 15.50 -20.56 22.06
C GLU A 144 15.71 -19.19 22.73
N GLY A 145 15.10 -18.13 22.19
CA GLY A 145 15.26 -16.75 22.67
C GLY A 145 16.60 -16.12 22.27
N PRO A 146 16.97 -14.94 22.82
CA PRO A 146 16.45 -14.28 24.03
C PRO A 146 14.97 -13.89 23.99
N PHE A 147 14.36 -13.73 25.17
CA PHE A 147 12.96 -13.33 25.34
C PHE A 147 12.86 -11.96 26.00
N GLU A 148 11.98 -11.10 25.48
CA GLU A 148 11.61 -9.80 26.04
C GLU A 148 10.12 -9.75 26.35
N ASP A 149 9.72 -9.15 27.47
CA ASP A 149 8.31 -9.03 27.86
C ASP A 149 7.76 -7.67 27.38
N VAL A 150 6.68 -7.70 26.61
CA VAL A 150 6.04 -6.53 25.97
C VAL A 150 4.57 -6.50 26.43
N LEU A 151 4.18 -5.38 27.05
CA LEU A 151 2.79 -5.12 27.43
C LEU A 151 2.20 -4.20 26.36
N LEU A 152 1.16 -4.66 25.66
CA LEU A 152 0.46 -3.85 24.67
C LEU A 152 -0.26 -2.67 25.33
N VAL A 153 -0.48 -1.60 24.56
CA VAL A 153 -1.35 -0.50 24.97
C VAL A 153 -2.76 -0.73 24.43
N ASP A 154 -3.75 -0.18 25.11
CA ASP A 154 -5.19 -0.25 24.80
C ASP A 154 -5.63 0.81 23.78
N GLU A 155 -4.84 1.87 23.56
CA GLU A 155 -5.16 2.94 22.61
C GLU A 155 -4.10 3.06 21.49
N GLN A 156 -4.55 3.12 20.23
CA GLN A 156 -3.69 3.30 19.06
C GLN A 156 -2.81 4.55 19.16
N GLY A 157 -3.36 5.67 19.66
CA GLY A 157 -2.63 6.93 19.86
C GLY A 157 -1.45 6.81 20.84
N HIS A 158 -1.44 5.77 21.67
CA HIS A 158 -0.38 5.43 22.61
C HIS A 158 0.55 4.32 22.12
N ALA A 159 0.35 3.78 20.91
CA ALA A 159 1.17 2.69 20.38
C ALA A 159 2.67 3.02 20.35
N GLY A 160 3.03 4.31 20.21
CA GLY A 160 4.42 4.79 20.27
C GLY A 160 5.09 4.71 21.65
N ASP A 161 4.36 4.40 22.72
CA ASP A 161 4.94 4.20 24.05
C ASP A 161 5.64 2.83 24.20
N VAL A 162 5.36 1.91 23.28
CA VAL A 162 5.92 0.55 23.25
C VAL A 162 6.44 0.27 21.84
N GLU A 163 7.76 0.08 21.73
CA GLU A 163 8.46 -0.12 20.46
C GLU A 163 9.15 -1.48 20.45
N ILE A 164 9.00 -2.23 19.35
CA ILE A 164 9.73 -3.47 19.07
C ILE A 164 10.52 -3.34 17.78
N HIS A 165 11.58 -4.15 17.64
CA HIS A 165 12.43 -4.19 16.45
C HIS A 165 12.51 -5.62 15.92
N ALA A 166 12.65 -5.76 14.60
CA ALA A 166 12.88 -7.04 13.95
C ALA A 166 14.32 -7.55 14.21
N GLU A 167 14.50 -8.25 15.34
CA GLU A 167 15.78 -8.78 15.79
C GLU A 167 15.69 -10.26 16.15
N TYR A 168 16.84 -10.91 16.37
CA TYR A 168 16.94 -12.27 16.92
C TYR A 168 16.55 -12.32 18.42
N THR A 169 15.36 -11.81 18.73
CA THR A 169 14.70 -11.77 20.04
C THR A 169 13.25 -12.20 19.85
N ALA A 170 12.75 -13.03 20.75
CA ALA A 170 11.33 -13.37 20.82
C ALA A 170 10.63 -12.46 21.85
N PHE A 171 9.42 -12.03 21.54
CA PHE A 171 8.64 -11.13 22.39
C PHE A 171 7.51 -11.91 23.06
N ASN A 172 7.45 -11.90 24.39
CA ASN A 172 6.29 -12.35 25.16
C ASN A 172 5.31 -11.19 25.23
N ILE A 173 4.21 -11.29 24.50
CA ILE A 173 3.19 -10.26 24.36
C ILE A 173 2.10 -10.52 25.40
N SER A 174 1.72 -9.48 26.14
CA SER A 174 0.60 -9.47 27.08
C SER A 174 -0.34 -8.33 26.74
N PHE A 175 -1.65 -8.60 26.77
CA PHE A 175 -2.68 -7.56 26.66
C PHE A 175 -2.76 -6.74 27.96
N PRO A 176 -3.15 -5.45 27.88
CA PRO A 176 -3.46 -4.67 29.07
C PRO A 176 -4.60 -5.34 29.84
N HIS A 177 -4.43 -5.53 31.15
CA HIS A 177 -5.49 -6.02 32.02
C HIS A 177 -6.13 -4.84 32.75
N GLU A 178 -7.43 -4.63 32.57
CA GLU A 178 -8.21 -3.77 33.46
C GLU A 178 -8.24 -4.40 34.87
N ASP A 179 -7.54 -3.78 35.82
CA ASP A 179 -7.59 -4.14 37.24
C ASP A 179 -8.96 -3.76 37.85
N HIS A 180 -10.06 -4.43 37.47
CA HIS A 180 -11.35 -4.34 38.17
C HIS A 180 -11.37 -5.16 39.47
N ASP A 181 -10.41 -4.91 40.35
CA ASP A 181 -10.26 -5.63 41.62
C ASP A 181 -10.33 -4.64 42.80
N GLY A 182 -11.54 -4.24 43.21
CA GLY A 182 -11.61 -3.29 44.34
C GLY A 182 -12.93 -2.76 44.90
N HIS A 183 -14.06 -3.48 44.87
CA HIS A 183 -15.17 -3.13 45.78
C HIS A 183 -14.75 -3.35 47.24
N ASP A 184 -14.40 -2.28 47.96
CA ASP A 184 -14.34 -2.29 49.43
C ASP A 184 -14.72 -0.91 50.02
N ASP A 185 -15.96 -0.84 50.52
CA ASP A 185 -16.44 -0.05 51.67
C ASP A 185 -15.66 1.22 52.06
N HIS A 186 -16.06 2.42 51.61
CA HIS A 186 -15.79 3.65 52.36
C HIS A 186 -16.92 4.71 52.35
N ASP A 187 -17.74 4.66 53.41
CA ASP A 187 -18.46 5.80 53.96
C ASP A 187 -17.50 7.00 54.20
N GLY A 188 -17.67 8.09 53.44
CA GLY A 188 -17.60 9.45 53.97
C GLY A 188 -16.45 10.36 53.52
N HIS A 189 -16.86 11.43 52.84
CA HIS A 189 -16.35 12.82 52.80
C HIS A 189 -15.82 13.32 51.45
N ASP A 190 -16.63 14.22 50.89
CA ASP A 190 -16.31 15.59 50.43
C ASP A 190 -15.06 15.81 49.56
N ASP A 191 -15.36 16.39 48.39
CA ASP A 191 -14.51 17.22 47.52
C ASP A 191 -13.36 16.50 46.81
N HIS A 192 -13.57 16.02 45.59
CA HIS A 192 -12.59 16.10 44.48
C HIS A 192 -13.30 15.96 43.12
N ASP A 193 -13.37 17.08 42.40
CA ASP A 193 -13.60 17.16 40.96
C ASP A 193 -12.39 16.53 40.23
N GLY A 194 -12.66 15.73 39.20
CA GLY A 194 -11.68 15.04 38.36
C GLY A 194 -11.98 13.56 38.29
N HIS A 195 -13.01 13.19 37.53
CA HIS A 195 -13.14 11.85 36.98
C HIS A 195 -12.83 11.99 35.49
N ASP A 196 -11.82 11.21 35.09
CA ASP A 196 -11.30 11.10 33.74
C ASP A 196 -12.34 10.38 32.89
N ASP A 197 -12.51 10.92 31.69
CA ASP A 197 -13.41 10.50 30.62
C ASP A 197 -12.97 9.09 30.14
N HIS A 198 -13.90 8.14 30.14
CA HIS A 198 -13.77 6.87 29.44
C HIS A 198 -14.78 6.92 28.31
N ASP A 199 -14.31 7.40 27.15
CA ASP A 199 -15.08 7.43 25.92
C ASP A 199 -15.19 5.99 25.38
N GLY A 200 -16.41 5.57 25.07
CA GLY A 200 -16.68 4.33 24.34
C GLY A 200 -16.09 4.44 22.93
N HIS A 201 -15.28 3.46 22.56
CA HIS A 201 -14.60 3.42 21.27
C HIS A 201 -15.39 2.53 20.30
N ASP A 202 -16.28 3.12 19.51
CA ASP A 202 -16.99 2.43 18.42
C ASP A 202 -16.84 3.13 17.06
N GLU A 203 -15.66 3.70 16.79
CA GLU A 203 -15.29 4.17 15.44
C GLU A 203 -13.98 3.50 14.98
N HIS A 204 -14.05 2.22 14.60
CA HIS A 204 -12.92 1.52 13.97
C HIS A 204 -13.24 1.07 12.53
N GLU A 205 -13.99 1.87 11.77
CA GLU A 205 -14.09 1.73 10.32
C GLU A 205 -13.29 2.84 9.61
N GLY A 206 -11.96 2.66 9.47
CA GLY A 206 -11.18 3.66 8.73
C GLY A 206 -9.69 3.44 8.49
N HIS A 207 -9.05 2.39 9.02
CA HIS A 207 -7.61 2.19 8.81
C HIS A 207 -7.31 1.26 7.64
N ALA A 208 -6.40 1.67 6.75
CA ALA A 208 -5.87 0.79 5.72
C ALA A 208 -4.88 -0.20 6.37
N HIS A 209 -5.21 -1.50 6.31
CA HIS A 209 -4.30 -2.57 6.73
C HIS A 209 -3.37 -2.99 5.59
N ALA A 210 -2.12 -3.26 5.89
CA ALA A 210 -1.24 -3.94 4.93
C ALA A 210 -1.65 -5.42 4.81
N GLU A 211 -1.65 -5.94 3.59
CA GLU A 211 -1.88 -7.36 3.31
C GLU A 211 -0.53 -8.09 3.23
N PRO A 212 -0.40 -9.31 3.80
CA PRO A 212 0.83 -10.08 3.67
C PRO A 212 1.01 -10.55 2.22
N GLU A 213 2.24 -10.46 1.72
CA GLU A 213 2.61 -11.02 0.42
C GLU A 213 2.46 -12.54 0.39
N GLU A 214 2.85 -13.18 1.50
CA GLU A 214 2.77 -14.63 1.68
C GLU A 214 2.46 -15.00 3.14
N THR A 215 1.70 -16.09 3.31
CA THR A 215 1.39 -16.67 4.62
C THR A 215 1.75 -18.16 4.64
N ILE A 216 2.63 -18.55 5.56
CA ILE A 216 3.09 -19.92 5.76
C ILE A 216 2.45 -20.50 7.02
N THR A 217 1.56 -21.48 6.85
CA THR A 217 0.88 -22.15 7.96
C THR A 217 1.60 -23.42 8.40
N ASN A 218 1.71 -23.64 9.72
CA ASN A 218 2.39 -24.79 10.32
C ASN A 218 3.81 -25.05 9.76
N PRO A 219 4.72 -24.05 9.79
CA PRO A 219 6.07 -24.19 9.25
C PRO A 219 6.86 -25.31 9.93
N ALA A 220 7.65 -26.03 9.14
CA ALA A 220 8.40 -27.19 9.62
C ALA A 220 9.59 -26.76 10.49
N GLY A 221 9.55 -27.09 11.78
CA GLY A 221 10.61 -26.72 12.74
C GLY A 221 10.13 -25.76 13.82
N CYS A 222 8.98 -25.13 13.60
CA CYS A 222 8.30 -24.27 14.57
C CYS A 222 7.42 -25.09 15.54
N PRO A 223 6.92 -24.45 16.61
CA PRO A 223 5.81 -24.96 17.41
C PRO A 223 4.59 -25.34 16.55
N ALA A 224 3.70 -26.17 17.12
CA ALA A 224 2.46 -26.53 16.42
C ALA A 224 1.52 -25.32 16.38
N ASP A 225 0.74 -25.22 15.31
CA ASP A 225 -0.27 -24.17 15.12
C ASP A 225 0.35 -22.75 15.09
N SER A 226 1.54 -22.64 14.50
CA SER A 226 2.17 -21.35 14.20
C SER A 226 1.92 -20.92 12.75
N VAL A 227 1.89 -19.61 12.53
CA VAL A 227 1.75 -18.94 11.24
C VAL A 227 2.90 -17.95 11.07
N ILE A 228 3.47 -17.89 9.85
CA ILE A 228 4.39 -16.83 9.45
C ILE A 228 3.70 -16.00 8.38
N SER A 229 3.58 -14.69 8.61
CA SER A 229 3.10 -13.73 7.62
C SER A 229 4.27 -12.88 7.15
N ILE A 230 4.48 -12.79 5.84
CA ILE A 230 5.58 -12.03 5.22
C ILE A 230 5.02 -10.74 4.63
N PHE A 231 5.57 -9.61 5.04
CA PHE A 231 5.19 -8.29 4.56
C PHE A 231 6.41 -7.59 3.96
N GLU A 232 6.21 -6.91 2.83
CA GLU A 232 7.17 -5.93 2.32
C GLU A 232 6.96 -4.61 3.07
N LEU A 233 8.00 -4.12 3.75
CA LEU A 233 7.94 -2.91 4.56
C LEU A 233 9.07 -1.95 4.19
N GLU A 234 8.77 -0.65 4.12
CA GLU A 234 9.75 0.43 3.91
C GLU A 234 10.42 0.82 5.24
N GLU A 235 11.50 1.61 5.20
CA GLU A 235 12.10 2.18 6.41
C GLU A 235 11.09 3.12 7.09
N GLY A 236 10.70 2.82 8.33
CA GLY A 236 9.67 3.59 9.03
C GLY A 236 9.12 2.94 10.30
N GLU A 237 8.19 3.64 10.95
CA GLU A 237 7.44 3.15 12.10
C GLU A 237 6.06 2.68 11.64
N TYR A 238 5.69 1.46 12.01
CA TYR A 238 4.39 0.85 11.71
C TYR A 238 3.69 0.49 13.00
N VAL A 239 2.38 0.76 13.08
CA VAL A 239 1.58 0.33 14.23
C VAL A 239 1.09 -1.08 13.96
N LEU A 240 1.32 -1.95 14.93
CA LEU A 240 0.86 -3.31 14.96
C LEU A 240 -0.38 -3.38 15.84
N GLU A 241 -1.50 -3.78 15.23
CA GLU A 241 -2.76 -4.04 15.92
C GLU A 241 -2.90 -5.54 16.12
N PHE A 242 -3.19 -5.95 17.36
CA PHE A 242 -3.50 -7.33 17.70
C PHE A 242 -4.93 -7.43 18.17
N ASP A 243 -5.69 -8.29 17.51
CA ASP A 243 -6.96 -8.79 18.02
C ASP A 243 -6.73 -10.17 18.64
N ALA A 244 -7.47 -10.47 19.69
CA ALA A 244 -7.54 -11.83 20.19
C ALA A 244 -8.98 -12.15 20.56
N GLU A 245 -9.55 -13.13 19.87
CA GLU A 245 -10.79 -13.78 20.31
C GLU A 245 -10.67 -14.22 21.77
N HIS A 246 -9.45 -14.57 22.23
CA HIS A 246 -9.13 -14.95 23.61
C HIS A 246 -7.81 -14.26 24.05
N PRO A 247 -7.82 -13.24 24.93
CA PRO A 247 -6.63 -12.49 25.34
C PRO A 247 -5.74 -13.32 26.29
N GLU A 248 -5.03 -14.30 25.74
CA GLU A 248 -3.95 -15.01 26.43
C GLU A 248 -2.58 -14.45 26.02
N ASP A 249 -1.64 -14.41 26.96
CA ASP A 249 -0.24 -14.06 26.66
C ASP A 249 0.31 -14.99 25.57
N PHE A 250 0.92 -14.42 24.52
CA PHE A 250 1.52 -15.19 23.43
C PHE A 250 2.99 -14.83 23.22
N THR A 251 3.67 -15.58 22.35
CA THR A 251 5.04 -15.27 21.95
C THR A 251 5.08 -15.05 20.45
N MET A 252 5.75 -13.98 20.02
CA MET A 252 6.01 -13.69 18.62
C MET A 252 7.51 -13.53 18.35
N ALA A 253 7.92 -13.69 17.09
CA ALA A 253 9.24 -13.33 16.61
C ALA A 253 9.11 -12.64 15.26
N VAL A 254 9.93 -11.61 15.02
CA VAL A 254 9.94 -10.87 13.74
C VAL A 254 11.38 -10.78 13.26
N LEU A 255 11.62 -11.16 12.01
CA LEU A 255 12.94 -11.08 11.38
C LEU A 255 12.80 -10.60 9.95
N LYS A 256 13.77 -9.78 9.51
CA LYS A 256 13.94 -9.46 8.09
C LYS A 256 14.36 -10.71 7.33
N MET A 257 13.75 -10.99 6.18
CA MET A 257 14.23 -12.02 5.28
C MET A 257 15.64 -11.68 4.81
N GLY A 258 16.51 -12.70 4.73
CA GLY A 258 17.70 -12.57 3.90
C GLY A 258 17.29 -12.43 2.43
N GLY A 259 18.22 -12.03 1.56
CA GLY A 259 17.90 -11.89 0.14
C GLY A 259 17.62 -10.46 -0.24
N GLY A 260 17.99 -10.12 -1.48
CA GLY A 260 17.69 -8.83 -2.08
C GLY A 260 16.21 -8.78 -2.40
N HIS A 261 15.41 -8.61 -1.35
CA HIS A 261 14.26 -7.73 -1.31
C HIS A 261 14.64 -6.52 -0.46
N ALA A 262 15.83 -5.96 -0.65
CA ALA A 262 15.83 -4.52 -0.69
C ALA A 262 15.27 -4.27 -2.09
N HIS A 263 13.95 -4.09 -2.17
CA HIS A 263 13.52 -3.12 -3.14
C HIS A 263 14.41 -1.91 -2.85
N HIS A 264 15.08 -1.42 -3.87
CA HIS A 264 15.40 -0.03 -3.78
C HIS A 264 14.04 0.62 -4.01
N HIS A 265 13.24 0.87 -2.97
CA HIS A 265 12.49 2.12 -2.90
C HIS A 265 13.55 3.24 -2.74
N HIS A 266 14.45 3.33 -3.72
CA HIS A 266 14.63 4.58 -4.38
C HIS A 266 13.22 5.01 -4.80
N HIS A 267 12.58 5.82 -3.96
CA HIS A 267 11.68 6.86 -4.44
C HIS A 267 12.48 7.64 -5.50
N GLY A 268 12.48 7.14 -6.75
CA GLY A 268 13.48 7.55 -7.73
C GLY A 268 13.81 6.59 -8.87
N ASP A 269 13.32 5.34 -8.94
CA ASP A 269 13.46 4.51 -10.17
C ASP A 269 12.26 4.64 -11.13
N GLY A 270 11.73 5.87 -11.21
CA GLY A 270 11.48 6.41 -12.53
C GLY A 270 12.83 6.71 -13.21
N PRO A 271 12.90 6.85 -14.53
CA PRO A 271 14.12 7.26 -15.24
C PRO A 271 14.71 8.64 -14.83
N PHE A 272 14.19 9.27 -13.78
CA PHE A 272 14.52 10.61 -13.30
C PHE A 272 14.27 10.67 -11.79
N GLU A 273 15.10 11.43 -11.07
CA GLU A 273 14.96 11.68 -9.62
C GLU A 273 13.92 12.79 -9.35
N TRP A 274 13.67 13.66 -10.33
CA TRP A 274 12.73 14.77 -10.20
C TRP A 274 12.01 15.06 -11.51
N ALA A 275 10.71 15.33 -11.44
CA ALA A 275 9.91 15.83 -12.53
C ALA A 275 9.29 17.18 -12.17
N GLY A 276 9.14 18.05 -13.17
CA GLY A 276 8.33 19.25 -13.02
C GLY A 276 7.82 19.78 -14.35
N ILE A 277 6.60 20.30 -14.32
CA ILE A 277 5.93 20.82 -15.51
C ILE A 277 5.78 22.33 -15.46
N PHE A 278 6.17 23.02 -16.53
CA PHE A 278 6.28 24.48 -16.55
C PHE A 278 5.34 25.09 -17.59
N ALA A 279 4.62 26.14 -17.20
CA ALA A 279 3.94 27.04 -18.13
C ALA A 279 4.91 28.12 -18.62
N VAL A 280 5.08 28.25 -19.94
CA VAL A 280 6.02 29.23 -20.52
C VAL A 280 5.36 30.16 -21.52
N SER A 281 5.80 31.42 -21.55
CA SER A 281 5.28 32.44 -22.48
C SER A 281 6.35 33.14 -23.32
N ASP A 282 7.62 32.91 -23.00
CA ASP A 282 8.77 33.46 -23.71
C ASP A 282 9.35 32.48 -24.75
N ASP A 283 10.00 33.02 -25.77
CA ASP A 283 10.71 32.24 -26.80
C ASP A 283 12.03 31.61 -26.29
N SER A 284 12.47 31.92 -25.07
CA SER A 284 13.67 31.33 -24.47
C SER A 284 13.69 31.46 -22.94
N HIS A 285 14.17 30.40 -22.28
CA HIS A 285 14.39 30.34 -20.84
C HIS A 285 15.86 29.98 -20.54
N THR A 286 16.29 30.11 -19.29
CA THR A 286 17.63 29.73 -18.85
C THR A 286 17.54 28.75 -17.70
N TRP A 287 18.14 27.57 -17.88
CA TRP A 287 18.40 26.62 -16.80
C TRP A 287 19.73 26.96 -16.12
N THR A 288 19.79 27.06 -14.81
CA THR A 288 21.01 27.37 -14.06
C THR A 288 21.33 26.31 -13.03
N MET A 289 22.61 25.96 -12.93
CA MET A 289 23.14 25.08 -11.91
C MET A 289 24.20 25.86 -11.12
N ALA A 290 24.05 25.93 -9.80
CA ALA A 290 24.90 26.63 -8.86
C ALA A 290 25.57 25.66 -7.88
N LYS A 291 26.65 26.12 -7.24
CA LYS A 291 27.35 25.34 -6.22
C LYS A 291 26.68 25.48 -4.85
N VAL A 292 26.16 24.41 -4.32
CA VAL A 292 25.71 24.33 -2.91
C VAL A 292 26.91 23.92 -2.04
N GLY A 293 27.13 24.63 -0.91
CA GLY A 293 28.28 24.37 -0.03
C GLY A 293 29.67 24.57 -0.67
N GLY A 294 29.76 25.24 -1.83
CA GLY A 294 31.02 25.51 -2.53
C GLY A 294 31.49 24.42 -3.51
N LYS A 295 30.66 23.43 -3.80
CA LYS A 295 30.85 22.41 -4.86
C LYS A 295 29.55 22.23 -5.65
N TYR A 296 29.65 21.70 -6.86
CA TYR A 296 28.47 21.20 -7.57
C TYR A 296 28.14 19.81 -7.02
N ALA A 297 26.85 19.44 -6.99
CA ALA A 297 26.43 18.08 -6.62
C ALA A 297 27.08 17.07 -7.58
N ASP A 298 26.88 17.26 -8.89
CA ASP A 298 27.56 16.49 -9.94
C ASP A 298 28.30 17.39 -10.97
N PRO A 299 29.41 16.93 -11.61
CA PRO A 299 29.96 17.55 -12.81
C PRO A 299 29.02 17.68 -14.03
N SER A 300 27.91 16.94 -14.08
CA SER A 300 26.92 16.97 -15.15
C SER A 300 25.54 16.46 -14.68
N MET A 301 24.46 16.86 -15.35
CA MET A 301 23.11 16.35 -15.06
C MET A 301 22.36 16.10 -16.37
N ARG A 302 21.70 14.94 -16.51
CA ARG A 302 20.80 14.68 -17.64
C ARG A 302 19.43 15.30 -17.38
N VAL A 303 18.87 15.89 -18.42
CA VAL A 303 17.52 16.48 -18.41
C VAL A 303 16.79 16.10 -19.69
N VAL A 304 15.58 15.58 -19.56
CA VAL A 304 14.63 15.38 -20.66
C VAL A 304 13.65 16.54 -20.66
N ILE A 305 13.44 17.15 -21.83
CA ILE A 305 12.44 18.23 -22.02
C ILE A 305 11.40 17.77 -23.03
N ILE A 306 10.13 17.75 -22.64
CA ILE A 306 8.98 17.36 -23.48
C ILE A 306 8.01 18.55 -23.62
N PRO A 307 7.84 19.13 -24.83
CA PRO A 307 6.89 20.22 -25.04
C PRO A 307 5.43 19.80 -24.83
N THR A 308 4.62 20.66 -24.23
CA THR A 308 3.17 20.44 -24.05
C THR A 308 2.34 21.70 -24.36
N ASP A 309 1.09 21.48 -24.77
CA ASP A 309 0.07 22.53 -24.90
C ASP A 309 -0.78 22.69 -23.62
N SER A 310 -0.64 21.76 -22.66
CA SER A 310 -1.37 21.67 -21.39
C SER A 310 -0.39 21.45 -20.22
N PRO A 311 0.21 22.50 -19.65
CA PRO A 311 1.13 22.35 -18.52
C PRO A 311 0.37 22.17 -17.20
N VAL A 312 -0.15 20.97 -16.97
CA VAL A 312 -0.85 20.55 -15.74
C VAL A 312 -0.29 19.21 -15.27
N GLU A 313 -0.38 18.93 -13.97
CA GLU A 313 0.12 17.71 -13.31
C GLU A 313 -0.24 16.41 -14.05
N ALA A 314 -1.51 16.20 -14.37
CA ALA A 314 -1.95 15.01 -15.12
C ALA A 314 -1.23 14.83 -16.47
N THR A 315 -0.78 15.92 -17.12
CA THR A 315 0.01 15.83 -18.35
C THR A 315 1.46 15.41 -18.07
N MET A 316 2.03 15.82 -16.94
CA MET A 316 3.35 15.37 -16.49
C MET A 316 3.36 13.85 -16.29
N HIS A 317 2.42 13.32 -15.50
CA HIS A 317 2.34 11.87 -15.27
C HIS A 317 2.08 11.07 -16.56
N SER A 318 1.22 11.58 -17.45
CA SER A 318 0.96 10.90 -18.73
C SER A 318 2.19 10.77 -19.65
N LEU A 319 3.23 11.60 -19.43
CA LEU A 319 4.42 11.65 -20.28
C LEU A 319 5.57 10.77 -19.75
N GLU A 320 5.50 10.28 -18.51
CA GLU A 320 6.57 9.55 -17.82
C GLU A 320 6.97 8.24 -18.52
N SER A 321 5.98 7.48 -19.00
CA SER A 321 6.21 6.23 -19.74
C SER A 321 7.10 6.38 -20.99
N GLY A 322 7.27 7.61 -21.51
CA GLY A 322 8.16 7.92 -22.63
C GLY A 322 9.55 8.41 -22.25
N VAL A 323 9.81 8.68 -20.97
CA VAL A 323 11.02 9.37 -20.49
C VAL A 323 12.23 8.45 -20.44
N GLU A 324 12.04 7.19 -20.08
CA GLU A 324 13.12 6.20 -19.92
C GLU A 324 13.93 6.05 -21.21
N ALA A 325 13.24 5.76 -22.31
CA ALA A 325 13.85 5.65 -23.63
C ALA A 325 14.57 6.95 -24.08
N LEU A 326 14.13 8.12 -23.59
CA LEU A 326 14.76 9.40 -23.90
C LEU A 326 16.00 9.65 -23.05
N ILE A 327 15.96 9.38 -21.75
CA ILE A 327 17.06 9.68 -20.83
C ILE A 327 18.22 8.68 -20.95
N GLU A 328 17.92 7.41 -21.26
CA GLU A 328 18.90 6.36 -21.49
C GLU A 328 19.52 6.44 -22.89
N GLY A 329 18.83 7.10 -23.81
CA GLY A 329 19.28 7.32 -25.18
C GLY A 329 20.48 8.27 -25.32
N ASP A 330 20.80 8.62 -26.58
CA ASP A 330 21.89 9.56 -26.89
C ASP A 330 21.52 11.00 -26.44
N CYS A 331 21.96 11.43 -25.26
CA CYS A 331 21.82 12.81 -24.76
C CYS A 331 22.98 13.71 -25.25
N PRO A 332 22.76 14.73 -26.10
CA PRO A 332 23.83 15.63 -26.52
C PRO A 332 24.34 16.48 -25.35
N VAL A 333 25.67 16.51 -25.19
CA VAL A 333 26.33 17.33 -24.16
C VAL A 333 26.17 18.83 -24.46
N VAL A 334 25.64 19.57 -23.49
CA VAL A 334 25.50 21.02 -23.49
C VAL A 334 26.43 21.60 -22.42
N GLU A 335 27.44 22.34 -22.86
CA GLU A 335 28.42 23.01 -21.99
C GLU A 335 27.86 24.33 -21.43
N ASP A 336 28.46 24.86 -20.36
CA ASP A 336 28.13 26.20 -19.80
C ASP A 336 28.04 27.29 -20.88
N GLY A 337 26.87 27.94 -20.94
CA GLY A 337 26.49 28.95 -21.92
C GLY A 337 25.93 28.40 -23.24
N GLY A 338 25.78 27.07 -23.36
CA GLY A 338 25.22 26.37 -24.51
C GLY A 338 23.70 26.55 -24.65
N THR A 339 23.11 25.88 -25.65
CA THR A 339 21.66 25.92 -25.90
C THR A 339 21.14 24.50 -26.10
N MET A 340 20.10 24.13 -25.36
CA MET A 340 19.33 22.90 -25.51
C MET A 340 18.46 23.01 -26.77
N THR A 341 18.97 22.49 -27.89
CA THR A 341 18.29 22.55 -29.19
C THR A 341 18.84 21.49 -30.16
N PRO A 342 17.99 20.89 -31.03
CA PRO A 342 16.53 21.06 -31.12
C PRO A 342 15.80 20.25 -30.04
N ILE A 343 14.62 20.72 -29.63
CA ILE A 343 13.68 19.95 -28.80
C ILE A 343 12.64 19.36 -29.76
N ALA A 344 12.54 18.04 -29.80
CA ALA A 344 11.57 17.33 -30.64
C ALA A 344 10.16 17.38 -30.03
N ALA A 345 9.14 17.09 -30.83
CA ALA A 345 7.75 17.14 -30.37
C ALA A 345 7.41 16.03 -29.35
N ASP A 346 8.14 14.92 -29.42
CA ASP A 346 8.11 13.76 -28.55
C ASP A 346 9.16 13.81 -27.43
N GLY A 347 9.85 14.95 -27.26
CA GLY A 347 10.84 15.13 -26.20
C GLY A 347 12.29 15.01 -26.66
N SER A 348 13.22 15.52 -25.86
CA SER A 348 14.66 15.43 -26.13
C SER A 348 15.48 15.44 -24.84
N CYS A 349 16.45 14.54 -24.73
CA CYS A 349 17.42 14.52 -23.64
C CYS A 349 18.63 15.43 -23.92
N PHE A 350 19.19 16.04 -22.87
CA PHE A 350 20.42 16.81 -22.88
C PHE A 350 21.27 16.49 -21.65
N GLU A 351 22.59 16.41 -21.81
CA GLU A 351 23.52 16.27 -20.68
C GLU A 351 24.16 17.64 -20.39
N LEU A 352 23.78 18.28 -19.29
CA LEU A 352 24.23 19.62 -18.91
C LEU A 352 25.55 19.52 -18.15
N THR A 353 26.67 19.89 -18.75
CA THR A 353 27.98 19.84 -18.10
C THR A 353 28.34 21.18 -17.45
N VAL A 354 28.54 21.17 -16.12
CA VAL A 354 28.86 22.39 -15.38
C VAL A 354 30.32 22.81 -15.56
N LYS A 355 30.56 24.11 -15.53
CA LYS A 355 31.91 24.66 -15.54
C LYS A 355 32.43 24.76 -14.12
N GLN A 356 33.23 23.78 -13.71
CA GLN A 356 33.83 23.68 -12.37
C GLN A 356 34.52 24.94 -11.83
N SER A 357 35.05 25.81 -12.72
CA SER A 357 35.68 27.09 -12.35
C SER A 357 34.71 28.24 -12.08
N SER A 358 33.42 28.08 -12.40
CA SER A 358 32.34 29.03 -12.14
C SER A 358 31.59 28.63 -10.87
N ASP A 359 30.93 29.59 -10.23
CA ASP A 359 30.05 29.32 -9.09
C ASP A 359 28.60 29.05 -9.56
N VAL A 360 28.27 29.50 -10.77
CA VAL A 360 27.01 29.24 -11.48
C VAL A 360 27.32 28.94 -12.94
N SER A 361 26.70 27.89 -13.49
CA SER A 361 26.70 27.52 -14.91
C SER A 361 25.29 27.71 -15.45
N SER A 362 25.16 28.14 -16.70
CA SER A 362 23.85 28.49 -17.28
C SER A 362 23.67 27.88 -18.67
N PHE A 363 22.50 27.33 -18.96
CA PHE A 363 22.17 26.64 -20.20
C PHE A 363 20.89 27.26 -20.77
N ASN A 364 20.91 27.68 -22.04
CA ASN A 364 19.74 28.31 -22.66
C ASN A 364 18.77 27.24 -23.16
N LEU A 365 17.49 27.39 -22.87
CA LEU A 365 16.39 26.57 -23.38
C LEU A 365 15.65 27.34 -24.48
N ASP A 366 15.47 26.73 -25.66
CA ASP A 366 14.71 27.30 -26.77
C ASP A 366 13.24 26.88 -26.69
N THR A 367 12.41 27.71 -26.05
CA THR A 367 10.98 27.47 -25.85
C THR A 367 10.11 28.13 -26.94
N THR A 368 10.71 28.49 -28.08
CA THR A 368 10.00 29.20 -29.16
C THR A 368 8.74 28.44 -29.60
N GLY A 369 7.58 29.03 -29.32
CA GLY A 369 6.28 28.49 -29.73
C GLY A 369 5.74 27.34 -28.87
N MET A 370 6.28 27.11 -27.68
CA MET A 370 5.74 26.19 -26.67
C MET A 370 4.78 26.94 -25.74
N ALA A 371 3.69 26.29 -25.32
CA ALA A 371 2.82 26.81 -24.25
C ALA A 371 3.30 26.35 -22.86
N GLY A 372 3.93 25.18 -22.80
CA GLY A 372 4.55 24.60 -21.62
C GLY A 372 5.56 23.52 -21.99
N PHE A 373 6.29 23.01 -21.01
CA PHE A 373 7.09 21.78 -21.15
C PHE A 373 7.15 21.02 -19.82
N ALA A 374 7.22 19.69 -19.88
CA ALA A 374 7.62 18.85 -18.76
C ALA A 374 9.14 18.63 -18.79
N ALA A 375 9.77 18.67 -17.63
CA ALA A 375 11.18 18.39 -17.44
C ALA A 375 11.36 17.24 -16.46
N TYR A 376 12.24 16.31 -16.82
CA TYR A 376 12.61 15.16 -15.99
C TYR A 376 14.13 15.16 -15.84
N THR A 377 14.64 15.15 -14.62
CA THR A 377 16.08 15.29 -14.34
C THR A 377 16.62 14.10 -13.56
N ALA A 378 17.84 13.69 -13.92
CA ALA A 378 18.54 12.60 -13.23
C ALA A 378 18.92 12.92 -11.78
N HIS A 379 18.85 14.20 -11.38
CA HIS A 379 18.99 14.66 -10.01
C HIS A 379 17.98 15.76 -9.72
N SER A 380 17.60 15.94 -8.46
CA SER A 380 16.75 17.06 -8.07
C SER A 380 17.43 18.40 -8.39
N PRO A 381 16.77 19.32 -9.14
CA PRO A 381 17.36 20.62 -9.46
C PRO A 381 17.71 21.46 -8.23
N TYR A 382 17.07 21.18 -7.09
CA TYR A 382 17.34 21.82 -5.80
C TYR A 382 18.77 21.60 -5.31
N GLU A 383 19.40 20.46 -5.64
CA GLU A 383 20.81 20.20 -5.31
C GLU A 383 21.79 21.17 -6.00
N PHE A 384 21.31 21.81 -7.08
CA PHE A 384 22.05 22.81 -7.84
C PHE A 384 21.54 24.23 -7.57
N GLU A 385 20.75 24.45 -6.52
CA GLU A 385 20.18 25.75 -6.17
C GLU A 385 20.76 26.31 -4.86
N ALA A 386 21.77 27.18 -4.98
CA ALA A 386 22.35 27.87 -3.81
C ALA A 386 21.65 29.20 -3.49
N ASP A 387 21.75 30.17 -4.41
CA ASP A 387 21.16 31.52 -4.28
C ASP A 387 20.35 31.91 -5.54
N ALA A 388 20.14 30.97 -6.47
CA ALA A 388 19.66 31.26 -7.81
C ALA A 388 18.80 30.11 -8.34
N HIS A 389 17.50 30.39 -8.52
CA HIS A 389 16.50 29.43 -9.02
C HIS A 389 16.92 28.73 -10.30
N TYR A 390 16.73 27.42 -10.38
CA TYR A 390 17.22 26.62 -11.49
C TYR A 390 16.58 26.98 -12.83
N LEU A 391 15.36 27.56 -12.87
CA LEU A 391 14.73 28.03 -14.11
C LEU A 391 14.41 29.54 -14.09
N LYS A 392 14.74 30.23 -15.19
CA LYS A 392 14.51 31.68 -15.37
C LYS A 392 13.96 32.04 -16.75
N ASP A 393 13.11 33.07 -16.82
CA ASP A 393 12.56 33.62 -18.05
C ASP A 393 13.57 34.49 -18.84
N SER A 394 13.17 35.05 -19.98
CA SER A 394 14.05 35.88 -20.81
C SER A 394 14.44 37.23 -20.17
N THR A 395 13.73 37.63 -19.12
CA THR A 395 13.99 38.84 -18.33
C THR A 395 14.90 38.58 -17.13
N GLY A 396 15.10 37.30 -16.78
CA GLY A 396 15.86 36.83 -15.63
C GLY A 396 15.03 36.68 -14.35
N ALA A 397 13.70 36.69 -14.44
CA ALA A 397 12.80 36.34 -13.34
C ALA A 397 12.74 34.81 -13.19
N ASN A 398 12.51 34.34 -11.97
CA ASN A 398 12.34 32.91 -11.70
C ASN A 398 11.04 32.41 -12.32
N VAL A 399 11.07 31.17 -12.80
CA VAL A 399 9.89 30.46 -13.31
C VAL A 399 9.77 29.19 -12.48
N GLU A 400 8.74 29.14 -11.64
CA GLU A 400 8.39 27.97 -10.83
C GLU A 400 7.62 26.95 -11.69
N HIS A 401 7.68 25.68 -11.29
CA HIS A 401 6.87 24.63 -11.88
C HIS A 401 5.39 24.81 -11.48
N VAL A 402 4.49 24.21 -12.25
CA VAL A 402 3.04 24.15 -11.99
C VAL A 402 2.71 22.97 -11.08
N ALA A 403 3.46 21.87 -11.21
CA ALA A 403 3.45 20.68 -10.36
C ALA A 403 4.85 20.02 -10.42
N GLU A 404 5.22 19.29 -9.38
CA GLU A 404 6.48 18.55 -9.28
C GLU A 404 6.30 17.19 -8.61
N GLU A 405 7.28 16.30 -8.82
CA GLU A 405 7.38 14.98 -8.22
C GLU A 405 8.86 14.69 -7.89
N GLY A 406 9.14 14.04 -6.74
CA GLY A 406 10.49 13.62 -6.33
C GLY A 406 11.35 14.64 -5.55
N GLY A 407 10.91 15.09 -4.37
CA GLY A 407 11.70 16.05 -3.56
C GLY A 407 11.52 16.02 -2.04
N GLY A 408 12.44 15.37 -1.32
CA GLY A 408 12.66 15.55 0.14
C GLY A 408 13.93 14.81 0.63
N GLY A 409 14.80 15.31 1.53
CA GLY A 409 14.79 16.53 2.35
C GLY A 409 16.09 16.85 3.17
N HIS A 410 15.99 17.93 3.99
CA HIS A 410 16.72 18.36 5.23
C HIS A 410 18.26 18.60 5.27
N GLY A 411 18.89 19.65 5.86
CA GLY A 411 18.49 20.83 6.65
C GLY A 411 19.69 21.67 7.20
N ALA A 412 19.39 22.83 7.84
CA ALA A 412 20.12 23.55 8.93
C ALA A 412 20.63 25.04 8.75
N HIS A 413 19.78 25.97 9.24
CA HIS A 413 20.00 27.13 10.13
C HIS A 413 20.90 28.35 9.77
N GLU A 414 20.31 29.55 9.64
CA GLU A 414 20.22 30.61 10.69
C GLU A 414 19.67 31.95 10.13
N GLY A 415 18.64 32.52 10.79
CA GLY A 415 18.45 33.98 10.89
C GLY A 415 17.06 34.53 10.55
N HIS A 416 16.20 34.71 11.57
CA HIS A 416 15.00 35.54 11.51
C HIS A 416 15.24 36.93 10.85
N GLU A 417 14.42 37.30 9.88
CA GLU A 417 13.56 38.51 9.84
C GLU A 417 13.15 38.85 8.39
N ALA A 418 11.82 38.77 8.15
CA ALA A 418 11.01 39.68 7.33
C ALA A 418 10.68 39.35 5.86
N HIS A 419 9.36 39.25 5.65
CA HIS A 419 8.51 39.42 4.45
C HIS A 419 8.21 38.18 3.61
N GLY A 420 7.05 37.56 3.91
CA GLY A 420 6.25 36.84 2.92
C GLY A 420 5.61 37.82 1.95
N ASP A 421 5.57 37.44 0.68
CA ASP A 421 4.76 38.09 -0.33
C ASP A 421 3.43 37.32 -0.44
N GLU A 422 2.36 38.03 -0.13
CA GLU A 422 0.94 37.64 -0.18
C GLU A 422 0.54 37.19 -1.61
N HIS A 423 0.19 35.91 -1.80
CA HIS A 423 -0.58 35.49 -2.97
C HIS A 423 -2.03 35.94 -2.78
N GLY A 424 -2.52 36.81 -3.66
CA GLY A 424 -3.89 37.28 -3.61
C GLY A 424 -4.44 37.68 -4.97
N VAL A 425 -5.76 37.68 -5.09
CA VAL A 425 -6.52 37.98 -6.30
C VAL A 425 -7.19 39.35 -6.16
N CYS A 426 -7.04 40.19 -7.18
CA CYS A 426 -7.64 41.52 -7.20
C CYS A 426 -9.10 41.49 -7.72
N HIS A 427 -10.07 41.76 -6.85
CA HIS A 427 -11.51 41.65 -7.12
C HIS A 427 -12.21 43.03 -7.28
N ASP A 428 -12.98 43.22 -8.36
CA ASP A 428 -13.82 44.41 -8.57
C ASP A 428 -15.19 44.25 -7.89
N MET A 429 -15.37 44.91 -6.75
CA MET A 429 -16.63 44.89 -6.00
C MET A 429 -17.82 45.60 -6.69
N SER A 430 -17.61 46.23 -7.85
CA SER A 430 -18.69 46.89 -8.60
C SER A 430 -19.38 45.96 -9.60
N ASP A 431 -18.71 44.90 -10.05
CA ASP A 431 -19.26 43.90 -10.96
C ASP A 431 -18.89 42.44 -10.63
N HIS A 432 -18.19 42.21 -9.52
CA HIS A 432 -17.76 40.91 -9.00
C HIS A 432 -16.86 40.12 -9.98
N THR A 433 -16.00 40.80 -10.71
CA THR A 433 -15.00 40.16 -11.58
C THR A 433 -13.60 40.19 -10.98
N ASN A 434 -12.80 39.15 -11.26
CA ASN A 434 -11.38 39.12 -10.91
C ASN A 434 -10.56 39.80 -12.00
N ASN A 435 -9.62 40.64 -11.59
CA ASN A 435 -8.73 41.40 -12.45
C ASN A 435 -7.35 40.76 -12.47
N ASN A 436 -6.63 40.87 -13.59
CA ASN A 436 -5.25 40.39 -13.73
C ASN A 436 -4.22 41.33 -13.09
N ILE A 437 -4.55 41.97 -11.96
CA ILE A 437 -3.62 42.76 -11.17
C ILE A 437 -3.13 41.83 -10.07
N ASP A 438 -1.83 41.58 -10.05
CA ASP A 438 -1.12 40.57 -9.26
C ASP A 438 -0.38 41.18 -8.06
N ASN A 439 -0.68 42.43 -7.71
CA ASN A 439 -0.20 43.04 -6.48
C ASN A 439 -1.27 43.92 -5.81
N LYS A 440 -1.34 43.81 -4.49
CA LYS A 440 -2.25 44.55 -3.60
C LYS A 440 -2.21 46.06 -3.81
N ALA A 441 -1.02 46.63 -3.99
CA ALA A 441 -0.84 48.07 -4.12
C ALA A 441 -1.49 48.64 -5.40
N ASP A 442 -1.38 47.95 -6.52
CA ASP A 442 -2.01 48.34 -7.78
C ASP A 442 -3.51 48.01 -7.78
N CYS A 443 -3.93 46.95 -7.08
CA CYS A 443 -5.33 46.59 -6.92
C CYS A 443 -6.12 47.67 -6.18
N GLU A 444 -5.61 48.10 -5.02
CA GLU A 444 -6.20 49.16 -4.22
C GLU A 444 -6.14 50.52 -4.93
N ALA A 445 -5.06 50.79 -5.68
CA ALA A 445 -4.95 52.02 -6.49
C ALA A 445 -5.97 52.06 -7.65
N GLY A 446 -6.37 50.89 -8.15
CA GLY A 446 -7.47 50.70 -9.10
C GLY A 446 -8.86 50.93 -8.51
N GLY A 447 -8.98 50.94 -7.17
CA GLY A 447 -10.25 51.00 -6.45
C GLY A 447 -10.91 49.63 -6.29
N PHE A 448 -10.15 48.55 -6.45
CA PHE A 448 -10.55 47.16 -6.33
C PHE A 448 -10.07 46.59 -4.98
N MET A 449 -10.61 45.44 -4.57
CA MET A 449 -10.31 44.79 -3.29
C MET A 449 -9.33 43.64 -3.51
N TRP A 450 -8.25 43.58 -2.75
CA TRP A 450 -7.30 42.46 -2.78
C TRP A 450 -7.77 41.37 -1.83
N MET A 451 -7.90 40.14 -2.31
CA MET A 451 -8.26 38.97 -1.50
C MET A 451 -7.08 38.01 -1.49
N GLU A 452 -6.53 37.68 -0.33
CA GLU A 452 -5.46 36.69 -0.19
C GLU A 452 -6.02 35.26 -0.35
N GLU A 453 -5.24 34.36 -0.96
CA GLU A 453 -5.49 32.91 -0.90
C GLU A 453 -4.84 32.40 0.40
N ASP A 454 -5.62 32.37 1.47
CA ASP A 454 -5.32 31.51 2.61
C ASP A 454 -6.18 30.25 2.46
N GLY A 455 -5.52 29.10 2.55
CA GLY A 455 -6.14 27.80 2.59
C GLY A 455 -7.20 27.72 3.68
N HIS A 456 -8.25 26.95 3.41
CA HIS A 456 -9.17 26.50 4.43
C HIS A 456 -8.42 25.55 5.37
N SER A 457 -7.80 26.12 6.41
CA SER A 457 -7.31 25.40 7.59
C SER A 457 -7.68 26.18 8.85
N THR A 458 -8.49 25.53 9.69
CA THR A 458 -8.72 25.75 11.13
C THR A 458 -9.19 27.15 11.57
N HIS A 459 -10.50 27.28 11.76
CA HIS A 459 -11.10 28.36 12.56
C HIS A 459 -11.54 27.83 13.93
N ASP A 460 -10.59 27.36 14.72
CA ASP A 460 -10.84 27.00 16.13
C ASP A 460 -10.54 28.19 17.03
N GLY A 461 -11.60 28.73 17.64
CA GLY A 461 -11.54 29.69 18.73
C GLY A 461 -12.51 30.87 18.61
N ASP A 462 -13.20 31.16 19.72
CA ASP A 462 -14.16 32.26 19.86
C ASP A 462 -13.60 33.63 19.45
N TYR A 463 -14.42 34.42 18.75
CA TYR A 463 -14.05 35.77 18.33
C TYR A 463 -15.18 36.81 18.43
N CYS A 464 -14.79 38.07 18.59
CA CYS A 464 -15.73 39.18 18.73
C CYS A 464 -15.95 39.92 17.40
N HIS A 465 -17.13 39.79 16.81
CA HIS A 465 -17.48 40.31 15.49
C HIS A 465 -18.24 41.66 15.52
N ASP A 466 -17.70 42.69 14.86
CA ASP A 466 -18.40 43.97 14.71
C ASP A 466 -19.39 43.92 13.53
N THR A 467 -20.67 43.68 13.82
CA THR A 467 -21.76 43.64 12.81
C THR A 467 -21.93 44.92 11.97
N SER A 468 -21.27 46.03 12.34
CA SER A 468 -21.32 47.28 11.57
C SER A 468 -20.14 47.45 10.59
N SER A 469 -19.02 46.79 10.84
CA SER A 469 -17.82 46.83 10.00
C SER A 469 -17.44 45.47 9.39
N HIS A 470 -18.09 44.40 9.83
CA HIS A 470 -17.79 42.99 9.50
C HIS A 470 -16.33 42.60 9.77
N GLN A 471 -15.72 43.21 10.78
CA GLN A 471 -14.36 42.87 11.20
C GLN A 471 -14.39 42.12 12.53
N ASN A 472 -13.56 41.07 12.62
CA ASN A 472 -13.27 40.43 13.88
C ASN A 472 -12.33 41.34 14.69
N THR A 473 -12.72 41.60 15.92
CA THR A 473 -12.04 42.50 16.85
C THR A 473 -11.49 41.68 18.02
N ASN A 474 -10.30 42.04 18.48
CA ASN A 474 -9.62 41.26 19.51
C ASN A 474 -10.12 41.69 20.90
N HIS A 475 -11.07 40.93 21.45
CA HIS A 475 -11.60 41.07 22.81
C HIS A 475 -11.37 39.76 23.57
N THR A 476 -10.92 39.85 24.81
CA THR A 476 -10.49 38.68 25.59
C THR A 476 -11.63 37.98 26.34
N THR A 477 -12.83 38.55 26.36
CA THR A 477 -14.03 37.95 26.99
C THR A 477 -15.29 38.43 26.28
N GLU A 478 -16.31 37.57 26.19
CA GLU A 478 -17.65 37.88 25.66
C GLU A 478 -18.22 39.19 26.24
N ALA A 479 -18.16 39.38 27.56
CA ALA A 479 -18.65 40.58 28.22
C ALA A 479 -17.98 41.89 27.75
N ASP A 480 -16.72 41.84 27.29
CA ASP A 480 -16.01 43.00 26.74
C ASP A 480 -16.40 43.25 25.27
N CYS A 481 -16.78 42.19 24.54
CA CYS A 481 -17.30 42.24 23.18
C CYS A 481 -18.67 42.91 23.13
N GLU A 482 -19.60 42.44 23.96
CA GLU A 482 -20.96 42.98 24.04
C GLU A 482 -20.97 44.43 24.56
N ALA A 483 -20.09 44.75 25.52
CA ALA A 483 -19.96 46.11 26.04
C ALA A 483 -19.44 47.10 24.97
N ALA A 484 -18.72 46.61 23.96
CA ALA A 484 -18.28 47.38 22.81
C ALA A 484 -19.38 47.52 21.73
N GLY A 485 -20.48 46.76 21.86
CA GLY A 485 -21.58 46.70 20.89
C GLY A 485 -21.30 45.78 19.71
N HIS A 486 -20.41 44.80 19.90
CA HIS A 486 -20.05 43.76 18.95
C HIS A 486 -20.68 42.43 19.39
N MET A 487 -20.75 41.46 18.49
CA MET A 487 -21.40 40.16 18.69
C MET A 487 -20.32 39.11 18.90
N TRP A 488 -20.41 38.34 19.98
CA TRP A 488 -19.51 37.21 20.22
C TRP A 488 -19.94 36.05 19.32
N MET A 489 -18.98 35.40 18.68
CA MET A 489 -19.19 34.23 17.81
C MET A 489 -18.32 33.11 18.37
N GLU A 490 -18.95 32.06 18.87
CA GLU A 490 -18.29 30.82 19.32
C GLU A 490 -18.06 29.91 18.11
N SER A 491 -16.98 29.12 18.11
CA SER A 491 -16.70 28.15 17.03
C SER A 491 -17.64 26.95 17.11
N GLY A 492 -18.12 26.49 15.95
CA GLY A 492 -19.04 25.35 15.85
C GLY A 492 -18.29 24.02 15.96
N HIS A 493 -18.79 23.17 16.86
CA HIS A 493 -18.43 21.75 16.99
C HIS A 493 -19.47 20.93 16.22
N HIS A 494 -18.98 20.05 15.34
CA HIS A 494 -19.69 18.84 14.95
C HIS A 494 -19.45 17.83 16.08
N ASP A 495 -20.54 17.17 16.48
CA ASP A 495 -20.65 16.05 17.42
C ASP A 495 -20.09 16.32 18.83
N GLU A 496 -20.88 17.02 19.65
CA GLU A 496 -20.66 17.09 21.11
C GLU A 496 -22.00 17.02 21.86
N GLU A 497 -22.03 16.19 22.91
CA GLU A 497 -23.13 15.95 23.86
C GLU A 497 -24.10 17.12 24.06
N MET A 498 -25.40 16.81 24.12
CA MET A 498 -26.39 17.73 24.65
C MET A 498 -25.98 18.07 26.09
N THR A 499 -25.89 19.36 26.45
CA THR A 499 -25.71 19.80 27.84
C THR A 499 -26.97 20.53 28.31
N PRO A 500 -27.26 20.59 29.62
CA PRO A 500 -28.48 21.24 30.13
C PRO A 500 -28.57 22.72 29.75
N GLU A 501 -27.45 23.42 29.74
CA GLU A 501 -27.39 24.82 29.31
C GLU A 501 -27.67 24.98 27.81
N ARG A 502 -27.15 24.07 26.98
CA ARG A 502 -27.31 24.10 25.52
C ARG A 502 -28.72 23.70 25.09
N ALA A 503 -29.30 22.69 25.74
CA ALA A 503 -30.69 22.29 25.52
C ALA A 503 -31.66 23.45 25.82
N LEU A 504 -31.40 24.24 26.87
CA LEU A 504 -32.18 25.46 27.13
C LEU A 504 -31.96 26.54 26.08
N GLU A 505 -30.80 26.63 25.46
CA GLU A 505 -30.50 27.61 24.42
C GLU A 505 -31.15 27.25 23.08
N GLN A 506 -31.11 25.96 22.71
CA GLN A 506 -31.65 25.43 21.45
C GLN A 506 -33.19 25.31 21.49
N HIS A 507 -33.77 24.80 22.58
CA HIS A 507 -35.17 24.37 22.58
C HIS A 507 -36.13 25.31 23.32
N ASP A 508 -35.67 26.23 24.19
CA ASP A 508 -36.54 27.22 24.90
C ASP A 508 -37.03 28.33 23.95
N THR A 509 -37.92 27.95 23.03
CA THR A 509 -38.45 28.80 21.96
C THR A 509 -39.24 29.99 22.54
N ASN A 510 -39.81 29.84 23.74
CA ASN A 510 -40.61 30.87 24.38
C ASN A 510 -39.82 31.77 25.36
N ASN A 511 -38.57 31.40 25.67
CA ASN A 511 -37.60 32.07 26.55
C ASN A 511 -38.15 32.29 27.97
N ASP A 512 -38.72 31.24 28.57
CA ASP A 512 -39.16 31.23 29.97
C ASP A 512 -38.24 30.45 30.93
N SER A 513 -37.07 30.06 30.43
CA SER A 513 -36.00 29.35 31.12
C SER A 513 -36.42 27.97 31.63
N HIS A 514 -37.40 27.36 30.98
CA HIS A 514 -37.83 25.98 31.17
C HIS A 514 -38.10 25.37 29.79
N ILE A 515 -37.94 24.05 29.68
CA ILE A 515 -38.26 23.32 28.45
C ILE A 515 -39.56 22.54 28.68
N SER A 516 -40.53 22.72 27.78
CA SER A 516 -41.70 21.85 27.69
C SER A 516 -41.45 20.71 26.68
N TRP A 517 -42.19 19.59 26.81
CA TRP A 517 -42.13 18.50 25.84
C TRP A 517 -42.31 18.97 24.40
N ASP A 518 -43.32 19.82 24.16
CA ASP A 518 -43.60 20.41 22.84
C ASP A 518 -42.43 21.25 22.29
N GLU A 519 -41.56 21.79 23.16
CA GLU A 519 -40.38 22.60 22.80
C GLU A 519 -39.15 21.73 22.55
N PHE A 520 -38.94 20.71 23.38
CA PHE A 520 -37.90 19.70 23.20
C PHE A 520 -38.10 18.92 21.90
N TRP A 521 -39.26 18.25 21.77
CA TRP A 521 -39.61 17.41 20.63
C TRP A 521 -39.60 18.16 19.29
N ALA A 522 -40.00 19.44 19.30
CA ALA A 522 -39.98 20.25 18.09
C ALA A 522 -38.56 20.62 17.62
N GLY A 523 -37.58 20.69 18.51
CA GLY A 523 -36.19 20.91 18.10
C GLY A 523 -35.43 19.60 17.87
N TRP A 524 -35.75 18.53 18.61
CA TRP A 524 -35.23 17.17 18.38
C TRP A 524 -35.54 16.69 16.95
N ASN A 525 -36.80 16.83 16.50
CA ASN A 525 -37.19 16.49 15.13
C ASN A 525 -36.62 17.45 14.07
N GLU A 526 -36.13 18.65 14.43
CA GLU A 526 -35.50 19.56 13.46
C GLU A 526 -34.00 19.27 13.27
N GLU A 527 -33.30 18.69 14.25
CA GLU A 527 -31.86 18.38 14.18
C GLU A 527 -31.59 16.98 13.56
N HIS A 528 -32.39 15.95 13.81
CA HIS A 528 -32.19 14.60 13.24
C HIS A 528 -32.60 14.43 11.76
N HIS A 529 -33.44 15.31 11.21
CA HIS A 529 -33.80 15.26 9.77
C HIS A 529 -32.80 15.98 8.85
N HIS A 530 -31.66 16.45 9.37
CA HIS A 530 -30.61 17.11 8.58
C HIS A 530 -29.33 16.28 8.39
N GLY A 531 -29.31 15.04 8.89
CA GLY A 531 -28.21 14.07 8.69
C GLY A 531 -28.44 13.00 7.60
N HIS A 532 -29.69 12.67 7.26
CA HIS A 532 -30.02 11.67 6.23
C HIS A 532 -30.37 12.29 4.86
N GLU A 533 -29.56 13.22 4.35
CA GLU A 533 -29.50 13.49 2.90
C GLU A 533 -28.31 12.73 2.24
N GLY A 534 -28.01 11.53 2.74
CA GLY A 534 -27.20 10.53 2.07
C GLY A 534 -28.07 9.70 1.12
N HIS A 535 -28.12 10.09 -0.15
CA HIS A 535 -28.45 9.27 -1.32
C HIS A 535 -29.21 7.94 -1.11
N HIS A 536 -30.49 7.99 -0.72
CA HIS A 536 -31.40 6.94 -1.15
C HIS A 536 -31.77 7.23 -2.61
N GLU A 537 -31.40 6.33 -3.53
CA GLU A 537 -31.85 6.40 -4.90
C GLU A 537 -33.39 6.25 -4.94
N GLU A 538 -34.12 7.36 -4.89
CA GLU A 538 -35.58 7.31 -5.04
C GLU A 538 -35.93 6.84 -6.47
N HIS A 539 -36.53 5.67 -6.60
CA HIS A 539 -36.91 5.11 -7.89
C HIS A 539 -38.43 5.21 -8.15
N HIS A 540 -38.81 5.76 -9.31
CA HIS A 540 -40.21 5.92 -9.72
C HIS A 540 -40.65 4.83 -10.70
N ASN A 541 -41.71 4.10 -10.34
CA ASN A 541 -42.19 2.97 -11.13
C ASN A 541 -43.42 3.28 -12.02
N VAL A 542 -43.38 2.81 -13.27
CA VAL A 542 -44.44 2.94 -14.31
C VAL A 542 -44.85 1.57 -14.87
N ALA A 543 -46.04 1.10 -14.50
CA ALA A 543 -46.58 -0.17 -15.01
C ALA A 543 -47.24 -0.03 -16.40
N VAL A 544 -46.99 -0.98 -17.30
CA VAL A 544 -47.64 -1.07 -18.63
C VAL A 544 -48.39 -2.40 -18.79
N LEU A 545 -49.72 -2.34 -18.87
CA LEU A 545 -50.60 -3.51 -19.08
C LEU A 545 -51.08 -3.60 -20.53
N TYR A 546 -50.53 -4.57 -21.27
CA TYR A 546 -50.81 -4.81 -22.68
C TYR A 546 -52.15 -5.52 -22.92
N PRO A 547 -52.71 -5.48 -24.16
CA PRO A 547 -54.01 -6.08 -24.48
C PRO A 547 -54.10 -7.60 -24.30
N GLY A 548 -52.95 -8.27 -24.24
CA GLY A 548 -52.84 -9.71 -23.96
C GLY A 548 -52.97 -10.06 -22.49
N ASN A 549 -53.14 -9.07 -21.60
CA ASN A 549 -53.03 -9.18 -20.14
C ASN A 549 -51.62 -9.53 -19.63
N SER A 550 -50.59 -9.28 -20.45
CA SER A 550 -49.19 -9.23 -19.98
C SER A 550 -48.91 -7.85 -19.43
N MET A 551 -48.18 -7.78 -18.33
CA MET A 551 -47.77 -6.56 -17.66
C MET A 551 -46.24 -6.51 -17.62
N GLU A 552 -45.68 -5.32 -17.78
CA GLU A 552 -44.27 -5.01 -17.57
C GLU A 552 -44.19 -3.77 -16.67
N MET A 553 -43.19 -3.73 -15.79
CA MET A 553 -42.86 -2.58 -14.93
C MET A 553 -41.59 -1.93 -15.46
N TYR A 554 -41.52 -0.61 -15.35
CA TYR A 554 -40.38 0.18 -15.81
C TYR A 554 -40.08 1.23 -14.76
N GLU A 555 -38.80 1.46 -14.51
CA GLU A 555 -38.31 2.30 -13.44
C GLU A 555 -37.63 3.55 -14.00
N ALA A 556 -37.61 4.62 -13.22
CA ALA A 556 -36.88 5.85 -13.50
C ALA A 556 -36.37 6.44 -12.21
N GLU A 557 -35.07 6.72 -12.15
CA GLU A 557 -34.44 7.46 -11.06
C GLU A 557 -35.09 8.82 -10.85
N HIS A 558 -35.21 9.25 -9.59
CA HIS A 558 -35.74 10.56 -9.22
C HIS A 558 -34.94 11.69 -9.87
N ASP A 559 -33.61 11.57 -9.91
CA ASP A 559 -32.71 12.57 -10.50
C ASP A 559 -32.89 12.76 -12.02
N ALA A 560 -33.47 11.76 -12.69
CA ALA A 560 -33.86 11.89 -14.09
C ALA A 560 -35.10 12.79 -14.30
N LEU A 561 -35.78 13.20 -13.22
CA LEU A 561 -36.98 14.01 -13.24
C LEU A 561 -36.70 15.47 -12.83
N PRO A 562 -37.30 16.46 -13.51
CA PRO A 562 -37.17 17.86 -13.07
C PRO A 562 -38.02 18.12 -11.81
N GLU A 563 -37.62 19.07 -10.96
CA GLU A 563 -38.31 19.47 -9.70
C GLU A 563 -39.85 19.63 -9.77
N ASN A 564 -40.42 19.89 -10.95
CA ASN A 564 -41.87 19.95 -11.20
C ASN A 564 -42.30 18.92 -12.24
N ALA A 565 -41.93 17.66 -12.03
CA ALA A 565 -42.17 16.58 -12.97
C ALA A 565 -43.66 16.35 -13.21
N THR A 566 -44.04 16.32 -14.50
CA THR A 566 -45.36 15.86 -14.90
C THR A 566 -45.34 14.35 -15.10
N GLY A 567 -46.50 13.70 -15.10
CA GLY A 567 -46.60 12.29 -15.46
C GLY A 567 -46.05 11.98 -16.86
N TRP A 568 -45.92 12.99 -17.74
CA TRP A 568 -45.26 12.80 -19.03
C TRP A 568 -43.74 12.71 -18.89
N ASN A 569 -43.15 13.49 -17.97
CA ASN A 569 -41.73 13.39 -17.66
C ASN A 569 -41.40 12.01 -17.13
N LEU A 570 -42.16 11.53 -16.15
CA LEU A 570 -42.00 10.18 -15.61
C LEU A 570 -42.25 9.08 -16.66
N THR A 571 -43.35 9.16 -17.43
CA THR A 571 -43.61 8.19 -18.52
C THR A 571 -42.48 8.19 -19.56
N HIS A 572 -41.87 9.34 -19.85
CA HIS A 572 -40.80 9.43 -20.83
C HIS A 572 -39.48 8.92 -20.28
N ALA A 573 -39.13 9.27 -19.04
CA ALA A 573 -37.95 8.74 -18.35
C ALA A 573 -38.03 7.21 -18.26
N ALA A 574 -39.08 6.67 -17.65
CA ALA A 574 -39.21 5.23 -17.41
C ALA A 574 -39.32 4.39 -18.70
N LEU A 575 -40.03 4.88 -19.72
CA LEU A 575 -40.27 4.07 -20.93
C LEU A 575 -39.28 4.34 -22.08
N VAL A 576 -38.54 5.46 -22.06
CA VAL A 576 -37.66 5.86 -23.17
C VAL A 576 -36.21 6.13 -22.74
N GLY A 577 -35.96 6.52 -21.48
CA GLY A 577 -34.65 6.94 -20.96
C GLY A 577 -33.49 6.01 -21.36
N ASP A 578 -33.58 4.73 -20.98
CA ASP A 578 -32.51 3.74 -21.24
C ASP A 578 -32.68 2.96 -22.55
N GLY A 579 -33.47 3.48 -23.49
CA GLY A 579 -33.74 2.80 -24.77
C GLY A 579 -34.74 1.64 -24.70
N ASN A 580 -35.49 1.50 -23.60
CA ASN A 580 -36.34 0.35 -23.31
C ASN A 580 -37.57 0.20 -24.24
N LEU A 581 -38.27 1.27 -24.66
CA LEU A 581 -39.46 1.13 -25.53
C LEU A 581 -39.65 2.23 -26.58
N SER A 582 -40.34 1.88 -27.68
CA SER A 582 -40.80 2.84 -28.69
C SER A 582 -42.19 3.38 -28.39
N LEU A 583 -42.32 4.70 -28.18
CA LEU A 583 -43.60 5.38 -27.94
C LEU A 583 -44.14 6.09 -29.19
N ASN A 584 -45.41 5.90 -29.49
CA ASN A 584 -46.17 6.66 -30.48
C ASN A 584 -47.24 7.45 -29.73
N TYR A 585 -47.28 8.77 -29.89
CA TYR A 585 -48.18 9.65 -29.13
C TYR A 585 -48.82 10.71 -30.02
N SER A 586 -49.91 11.29 -29.53
CA SER A 586 -50.59 12.42 -30.15
C SER A 586 -50.91 13.47 -29.11
N VAL A 587 -50.73 14.74 -29.46
CA VAL A 587 -50.99 15.87 -28.55
C VAL A 587 -52.35 16.48 -28.88
N HIS A 588 -53.25 16.50 -27.90
CA HIS A 588 -54.57 17.10 -28.01
C HIS A 588 -54.61 18.48 -27.32
N SER A 589 -55.19 19.48 -27.98
CA SER A 589 -55.21 20.88 -27.50
C SER A 589 -55.98 21.15 -26.19
N THR A 590 -56.56 20.12 -25.59
CA THR A 590 -57.41 20.23 -24.38
C THR A 590 -57.05 19.23 -23.30
N TYR A 591 -56.41 18.10 -23.66
CA TYR A 591 -56.15 16.99 -22.76
C TYR A 591 -54.68 16.56 -22.77
N GLY A 592 -53.80 17.37 -23.36
CA GLY A 592 -52.37 17.08 -23.40
C GLY A 592 -51.98 15.91 -24.31
N THR A 593 -50.82 15.35 -24.02
CA THR A 593 -50.21 14.19 -24.66
C THR A 593 -50.99 12.92 -24.34
N SER A 594 -51.21 12.08 -25.35
CA SER A 594 -51.86 10.78 -25.19
C SER A 594 -51.09 9.73 -25.99
N LEU A 595 -50.82 8.58 -25.37
CA LEU A 595 -50.16 7.47 -26.02
C LEU A 595 -51.13 6.77 -26.99
N VAL A 596 -50.68 6.60 -28.23
CA VAL A 596 -51.39 5.87 -29.29
C VAL A 596 -50.67 4.59 -29.68
N GLY A 597 -49.49 4.32 -29.14
CA GLY A 597 -48.78 3.05 -29.26
C GLY A 597 -47.61 2.96 -28.27
N ILE A 598 -47.40 1.78 -27.71
CA ILE A 598 -46.27 1.46 -26.82
C ILE A 598 -45.62 0.19 -27.37
N ASN A 599 -44.31 0.24 -27.59
CA ASN A 599 -43.45 -0.84 -28.07
C ASN A 599 -44.03 -1.63 -29.26
N GLY A 600 -44.35 -0.92 -30.35
CA GLY A 600 -44.93 -1.51 -31.57
C GLY A 600 -46.38 -1.98 -31.47
N THR A 601 -47.04 -1.83 -30.30
CA THR A 601 -48.46 -2.12 -30.11
C THR A 601 -49.29 -0.85 -30.29
N ASP A 602 -49.62 -0.55 -31.55
CA ASP A 602 -50.43 0.62 -31.93
C ASP A 602 -51.93 0.43 -31.65
N ALA A 603 -52.56 1.50 -31.17
CA ALA A 603 -54.00 1.63 -31.07
C ALA A 603 -54.66 1.57 -32.47
N PRO A 604 -55.88 1.00 -32.59
CA PRO A 604 -56.59 1.02 -33.86
C PRO A 604 -56.92 2.46 -34.31
N THR A 605 -57.00 2.68 -35.62
CA THR A 605 -57.01 4.01 -36.28
C THR A 605 -58.10 5.01 -35.86
N ASP A 606 -59.06 4.62 -35.04
CA ASP A 606 -60.17 5.42 -34.52
C ASP A 606 -60.23 5.53 -32.98
N TYR A 607 -59.24 5.01 -32.24
CA TYR A 607 -59.25 4.97 -30.76
C TYR A 607 -58.01 5.64 -30.13
N SER A 608 -57.94 6.96 -30.14
CA SER A 608 -56.88 7.77 -29.49
C SER A 608 -56.89 7.74 -27.94
N TRP A 609 -57.65 6.81 -27.36
CA TRP A 609 -57.86 6.58 -25.92
C TRP A 609 -57.82 5.07 -25.61
N TRP A 610 -57.21 4.30 -26.51
CA TRP A 610 -57.10 2.86 -26.36
C TRP A 610 -56.06 2.47 -25.32
N TRP A 611 -54.95 3.21 -25.24
CA TRP A 611 -54.09 3.25 -24.07
C TRP A 611 -54.67 4.25 -23.07
N GLN A 612 -54.93 3.79 -21.86
CA GLN A 612 -55.56 4.55 -20.81
C GLN A 612 -54.55 4.80 -19.68
N LEU A 613 -54.44 6.05 -19.27
CA LEU A 613 -53.68 6.44 -18.08
C LEU A 613 -54.49 6.06 -16.83
N MET A 614 -53.85 5.34 -15.93
CA MET A 614 -54.36 4.94 -14.63
C MET A 614 -53.53 5.65 -13.57
N LEU A 615 -54.19 6.19 -12.55
CA LEU A 615 -53.55 6.79 -11.37
C LEU A 615 -53.93 5.94 -10.15
N TRP A 616 -53.00 5.83 -9.20
CA TRP A 616 -53.29 5.19 -7.94
C TRP A 616 -54.09 6.13 -7.03
N ASN A 617 -55.23 5.67 -6.52
CA ASN A 617 -56.06 6.47 -5.62
C ASN A 617 -56.04 5.89 -4.21
N THR A 618 -55.11 6.40 -3.38
CA THR A 618 -54.95 6.05 -1.96
C THR A 618 -56.18 6.40 -1.12
N THR A 619 -56.94 7.44 -1.51
CA THR A 619 -58.14 7.89 -0.78
C THR A 619 -59.38 7.04 -1.05
N SER A 620 -59.34 6.14 -2.03
CA SER A 620 -60.42 5.18 -2.28
C SER A 620 -60.37 4.03 -1.25
N SER A 621 -61.50 3.44 -0.89
CA SER A 621 -61.54 2.36 0.12
C SER A 621 -62.20 1.10 -0.44
N PRO A 622 -61.42 0.04 -0.74
CA PRO A 622 -59.95 -0.04 -0.64
C PRO A 622 -59.24 0.81 -1.72
N PRO A 623 -57.95 1.16 -1.53
CA PRO A 623 -57.12 1.80 -2.56
C PRO A 623 -57.15 1.02 -3.87
N ALA A 624 -57.18 1.74 -4.99
CA ALA A 624 -57.31 1.13 -6.30
C ALA A 624 -56.81 2.02 -7.42
N TRP A 625 -56.40 1.38 -8.52
CA TRP A 625 -56.16 2.05 -9.80
C TRP A 625 -57.45 2.58 -10.39
N GLU A 626 -57.47 3.88 -10.67
CA GLU A 626 -58.60 4.55 -11.32
C GLU A 626 -58.14 5.24 -12.63
N PRO A 627 -58.98 5.23 -13.68
CA PRO A 627 -58.67 6.01 -14.87
C PRO A 627 -58.51 7.49 -14.59
N SER A 628 -57.43 8.09 -15.10
CA SER A 628 -57.22 9.53 -14.98
C SER A 628 -58.33 10.31 -15.69
N GLU A 629 -58.93 11.28 -15.00
CA GLU A 629 -59.80 12.30 -15.63
C GLU A 629 -58.99 13.44 -16.26
N HIS A 630 -57.67 13.46 -16.05
CA HIS A 630 -56.73 14.48 -16.48
C HIS A 630 -55.80 13.97 -17.60
N GLY A 631 -55.24 14.90 -18.37
CA GLY A 631 -54.18 14.59 -19.32
C GLY A 631 -52.87 14.31 -18.59
N ILE A 632 -52.02 13.46 -19.16
CA ILE A 632 -50.73 13.07 -18.53
C ILE A 632 -49.84 14.30 -18.22
N ASP A 633 -49.83 15.32 -19.09
CA ASP A 633 -49.07 16.57 -18.87
C ASP A 633 -49.65 17.44 -17.73
N SER A 634 -50.79 17.07 -17.16
CA SER A 634 -51.47 17.78 -16.05
C SER A 634 -51.57 16.93 -14.78
N VAL A 635 -50.92 15.77 -14.78
CA VAL A 635 -50.65 14.96 -13.59
C VAL A 635 -49.27 15.35 -13.10
N MET A 636 -49.12 15.70 -11.83
CA MET A 636 -47.83 16.01 -11.20
C MET A 636 -47.37 14.81 -10.36
N ILE A 637 -46.06 14.59 -10.31
CA ILE A 637 -45.39 13.52 -9.53
C ILE A 637 -44.71 14.13 -8.31
N GLY A 638 -44.80 13.49 -7.13
CA GLY A 638 -44.10 13.86 -5.87
C GLY A 638 -44.98 14.34 -4.70
N GLU A 639 -44.41 14.29 -3.48
CA GLU A 639 -45.13 14.44 -2.21
C GLU A 639 -45.26 15.89 -1.69
N ASN A 640 -44.29 16.76 -1.94
CA ASN A 640 -44.20 18.05 -1.23
C ASN A 640 -44.69 19.27 -2.04
N TYR A 641 -46.02 19.43 -2.24
CA TYR A 641 -46.57 20.60 -2.95
C TYR A 641 -47.81 21.25 -2.32
N SER A 642 -47.58 22.08 -1.29
CA SER A 642 -48.61 22.92 -0.65
C SER A 642 -49.06 24.16 -1.47
N ASN A 643 -48.48 24.44 -2.65
CA ASN A 643 -48.72 25.70 -3.39
C ASN A 643 -49.52 25.62 -4.72
N VAL A 644 -50.06 24.46 -5.12
CA VAL A 644 -50.69 24.26 -6.45
C VAL A 644 -52.23 24.12 -6.41
N ALA A 645 -52.89 24.40 -5.28
CA ALA A 645 -54.34 24.23 -5.08
C ALA A 645 -55.28 25.11 -5.98
N ASN A 646 -54.77 25.83 -6.98
CA ASN A 646 -55.56 26.62 -7.93
C ASN A 646 -55.34 26.28 -9.42
N SER A 647 -54.57 25.24 -9.78
CA SER A 647 -54.28 24.91 -11.19
C SER A 647 -55.26 23.92 -11.83
N GLY A 648 -55.97 23.11 -11.04
CA GLY A 648 -56.84 22.04 -11.55
C GLY A 648 -56.10 20.78 -12.02
N SER A 649 -54.84 20.58 -11.59
CA SER A 649 -54.03 19.37 -11.79
C SER A 649 -54.27 18.31 -10.72
N SER A 650 -53.99 17.04 -11.05
CA SER A 650 -54.01 15.87 -10.15
C SER A 650 -52.58 15.56 -9.68
N VAL A 651 -52.39 15.12 -8.44
CA VAL A 651 -51.08 14.75 -7.85
C VAL A 651 -51.11 13.26 -7.48
N THR A 652 -50.03 12.52 -7.74
CA THR A 652 -49.85 11.09 -7.36
C THR A 652 -48.37 10.69 -7.53
N GLU A 653 -47.85 9.80 -6.68
CA GLU A 653 -46.53 9.18 -6.94
C GLU A 653 -46.58 8.12 -8.06
N HIS A 654 -47.69 7.39 -8.20
CA HIS A 654 -47.74 6.21 -9.08
C HIS A 654 -48.67 6.33 -10.29
N ILE A 655 -48.15 5.99 -11.47
CA ILE A 655 -48.89 5.99 -12.75
C ILE A 655 -48.77 4.66 -13.48
N ALA A 656 -49.81 4.30 -14.25
CA ALA A 656 -49.78 3.13 -15.12
C ALA A 656 -50.48 3.34 -16.47
N TRP A 657 -50.03 2.64 -17.51
CA TRP A 657 -50.64 2.62 -18.84
C TRP A 657 -51.30 1.28 -19.13
N ALA A 658 -52.63 1.24 -19.26
CA ALA A 658 -53.37 0.02 -19.52
C ALA A 658 -54.13 0.09 -20.85
N ALA A 659 -54.07 -0.96 -21.65
CA ALA A 659 -54.95 -1.09 -22.81
C ALA A 659 -56.41 -1.23 -22.33
N ASN A 660 -57.35 -0.47 -22.89
CA ASN A 660 -58.75 -0.44 -22.44
C ASN A 660 -59.50 -1.79 -22.56
N ASN A 661 -58.97 -2.75 -23.31
CA ASN A 661 -59.52 -4.11 -23.41
C ASN A 661 -58.75 -5.15 -22.58
N SER A 662 -57.77 -4.73 -21.77
CA SER A 662 -57.08 -5.58 -20.80
C SER A 662 -57.88 -5.69 -19.49
N ASN A 663 -57.53 -6.65 -18.64
CA ASN A 663 -58.11 -6.79 -17.31
C ASN A 663 -57.34 -5.92 -16.29
N HIS A 664 -57.82 -4.70 -16.03
CA HIS A 664 -57.15 -3.72 -15.14
C HIS A 664 -56.96 -4.20 -13.71
N SER A 665 -57.69 -5.22 -13.25
CA SER A 665 -57.47 -5.85 -11.94
C SER A 665 -56.16 -6.62 -11.84
N LEU A 666 -55.39 -6.71 -12.93
CA LEU A 666 -54.06 -7.32 -12.96
C LEU A 666 -52.96 -6.31 -12.71
N LEU A 667 -53.24 -5.00 -12.75
CA LEU A 667 -52.27 -4.02 -12.27
C LEU A 667 -51.98 -4.34 -10.79
N PRO A 668 -50.71 -4.43 -10.40
CA PRO A 668 -50.37 -4.72 -9.02
C PRO A 668 -50.83 -3.51 -8.20
N SER A 669 -51.22 -3.71 -6.94
CA SER A 669 -51.08 -2.56 -6.03
C SER A 669 -49.63 -2.14 -6.17
N PRO A 670 -49.30 -0.84 -6.31
CA PRO A 670 -48.02 -0.42 -5.76
C PRO A 670 -48.01 -1.09 -4.38
N ALA A 671 -47.06 -2.00 -4.14
CA ALA A 671 -46.67 -2.19 -2.75
C ALA A 671 -46.47 -0.75 -2.29
N MET A 672 -47.10 -0.38 -1.17
CA MET A 672 -46.57 0.79 -0.50
C MET A 672 -45.07 0.49 -0.48
N HIS A 673 -44.30 1.31 -1.20
CA HIS A 673 -42.91 1.51 -0.81
C HIS A 673 -43.03 1.60 0.68
N ASP A 674 -42.40 0.66 1.36
CA ASP A 674 -42.59 0.49 2.77
C ASP A 674 -42.50 1.89 3.40
N GLU A 675 -43.66 2.41 3.78
CA GLU A 675 -43.83 3.05 5.06
C GLU A 675 -43.65 1.87 6.07
N HIS A 676 -42.45 1.26 6.07
CA HIS A 676 -41.81 0.67 7.23
C HIS A 676 -40.97 1.83 7.72
N ASP A 677 -41.60 2.68 8.51
CA ASP A 677 -41.65 2.56 9.97
C ASP A 677 -40.56 3.42 10.61
N ASP A 678 -40.10 4.49 9.94
CA ASP A 678 -39.64 5.68 10.68
C ASP A 678 -40.73 6.20 11.62
N ASP A 679 -42.02 6.01 11.29
CA ASP A 679 -43.13 6.39 12.19
C ASP A 679 -43.28 5.43 13.41
N GLU A 680 -42.85 4.15 13.36
CA GLU A 680 -42.85 3.26 14.56
C GLU A 680 -41.55 3.41 15.38
N HIS A 681 -40.42 3.74 14.74
CA HIS A 681 -39.20 4.20 15.45
C HIS A 681 -39.47 5.53 16.18
N ASP A 682 -40.08 6.51 15.51
CA ASP A 682 -40.45 7.80 16.09
C ASP A 682 -41.51 7.64 17.21
N GLU A 683 -42.51 6.76 17.07
CA GLU A 683 -43.51 6.54 18.14
C GLU A 683 -42.89 5.86 19.39
N HIS A 684 -41.91 4.97 19.22
CA HIS A 684 -41.23 4.30 20.34
C HIS A 684 -40.21 5.21 21.03
N GLU A 685 -39.43 5.97 20.24
CA GLU A 685 -38.51 7.00 20.73
C GLU A 685 -39.28 8.15 21.42
N GLU A 686 -40.42 8.59 20.85
CA GLU A 686 -41.32 9.57 21.47
C GLU A 686 -41.88 9.05 22.81
N GLU A 687 -42.33 7.79 22.89
CA GLU A 687 -42.84 7.20 24.13
C GLU A 687 -41.74 7.07 25.21
N MET A 688 -40.52 6.71 24.82
CA MET A 688 -39.40 6.50 25.74
C MET A 688 -38.78 7.82 26.23
N LEU A 689 -38.47 8.76 25.33
CA LEU A 689 -37.99 10.09 25.68
C LEU A 689 -39.05 10.84 26.50
N MET A 690 -40.34 10.56 26.27
CA MET A 690 -41.40 11.11 27.11
C MET A 690 -41.42 10.50 28.52
N ASP A 691 -41.06 9.24 28.69
CA ASP A 691 -40.90 8.62 30.01
C ASP A 691 -39.69 9.23 30.75
N ILE A 692 -38.52 9.36 30.09
CA ILE A 692 -37.32 10.03 30.64
C ILE A 692 -37.65 11.50 31.02
N PHE A 693 -38.39 12.21 30.17
CA PHE A 693 -38.86 13.58 30.45
C PHE A 693 -39.76 13.63 31.69
N ASN A 694 -40.69 12.69 31.83
CA ASN A 694 -41.60 12.63 32.98
C ASN A 694 -40.90 12.21 34.28
N GLU A 695 -39.88 11.36 34.21
CA GLU A 695 -39.07 10.95 35.37
C GLU A 695 -38.16 12.09 35.85
N SER A 696 -37.59 12.83 34.90
CA SER A 696 -36.79 14.02 35.13
C SER A 696 -37.61 15.21 35.66
N ASP A 697 -38.91 15.32 35.36
CA ASP A 697 -39.84 16.31 35.98
C ASP A 697 -40.20 15.92 37.43
N THR A 698 -39.21 16.03 38.32
CA THR A 698 -39.33 15.65 39.74
C THR A 698 -40.43 16.42 40.47
N ASN A 699 -40.79 17.60 39.97
CA ASN A 699 -41.75 18.50 40.59
C ASN A 699 -43.18 18.39 39.98
N ASN A 700 -43.30 17.67 38.85
CA ASN A 700 -44.50 17.33 38.12
C ASN A 700 -45.29 18.57 37.64
N ASP A 701 -44.61 19.63 37.24
CA ASP A 701 -45.24 20.83 36.66
C ASP A 701 -45.27 20.87 35.13
N GLY A 702 -44.74 19.83 34.49
CA GLY A 702 -44.74 19.59 33.05
C GLY A 702 -43.67 20.38 32.31
N LEU A 703 -42.62 20.79 33.02
CA LEU A 703 -41.54 21.64 32.54
C LEU A 703 -40.22 21.20 33.19
N LEU A 704 -39.13 21.12 32.41
CA LEU A 704 -37.81 20.87 32.96
C LEU A 704 -37.09 22.20 33.23
N ASN A 705 -36.70 22.41 34.49
CA ASN A 705 -35.77 23.49 34.83
C ASN A 705 -34.31 22.99 34.73
N LEU A 706 -33.32 23.88 34.73
CA LEU A 706 -31.89 23.53 34.57
C LEU A 706 -31.39 22.37 35.47
N SER A 707 -31.95 22.18 36.67
CA SER A 707 -31.57 21.08 37.56
C SER A 707 -32.25 19.74 37.21
N GLU A 708 -33.43 19.77 36.61
CA GLU A 708 -34.17 18.59 36.13
C GLU A 708 -33.65 18.20 34.74
N LEU A 709 -33.25 19.19 33.94
CA LEU A 709 -32.63 19.02 32.64
C LEU A 709 -31.25 18.37 32.71
N GLY A 710 -30.51 18.57 33.81
CA GLY A 710 -29.27 17.83 34.10
C GLY A 710 -29.46 16.32 34.08
N HIS A 711 -30.50 15.84 34.77
CA HIS A 711 -30.83 14.42 34.84
C HIS A 711 -31.37 13.90 33.51
N PHE A 712 -32.22 14.70 32.86
CA PHE A 712 -32.80 14.37 31.56
C PHE A 712 -31.73 14.17 30.48
N VAL A 713 -30.74 15.07 30.44
CA VAL A 713 -29.65 15.03 29.46
C VAL A 713 -28.68 13.87 29.73
N GLU A 714 -28.36 13.61 31.00
CA GLU A 714 -27.53 12.46 31.43
C GLU A 714 -28.17 11.13 31.00
N GLU A 715 -29.49 10.96 31.21
CA GLU A 715 -30.22 9.75 30.80
C GLU A 715 -30.40 9.62 29.28
N VAL A 716 -30.40 10.74 28.53
CA VAL A 716 -30.52 10.73 27.07
C VAL A 716 -29.17 10.41 26.39
N ASN A 717 -28.06 10.96 26.89
CA ASN A 717 -26.73 10.71 26.32
C ASN A 717 -26.20 9.28 26.62
N GLU A 718 -26.69 8.60 27.66
CA GLU A 718 -26.29 7.23 28.01
C GLU A 718 -27.01 6.13 27.19
N PHE A 719 -27.92 6.50 26.28
CA PHE A 719 -28.87 5.56 25.66
C PHE A 719 -28.44 4.97 24.31
N GLU A 720 -27.56 5.61 23.54
CA GLU A 720 -27.36 5.23 22.13
C GLU A 720 -26.63 3.90 21.88
N ASP A 721 -25.75 3.37 22.75
CA ASP A 721 -24.94 2.17 22.41
C ASP A 721 -24.70 1.14 23.55
N ARG A 722 -25.56 1.04 24.57
CA ARG A 722 -25.31 0.14 25.73
C ARG A 722 -26.13 -1.16 25.73
N ILE A 723 -25.44 -2.29 25.96
CA ILE A 723 -26.09 -3.57 26.31
C ILE A 723 -26.90 -3.42 27.61
N PRO A 724 -28.18 -3.86 27.67
CA PRO A 724 -29.02 -3.68 28.85
C PRO A 724 -28.41 -4.37 30.08
N THR A 725 -28.41 -3.69 31.23
CA THR A 725 -27.99 -4.29 32.50
C THR A 725 -28.84 -5.51 32.83
N PRO A 726 -28.37 -6.44 33.69
CA PRO A 726 -29.17 -7.59 34.11
C PRO A 726 -30.54 -7.21 34.71
N GLU A 727 -30.65 -6.02 35.30
CA GLU A 727 -31.90 -5.51 35.86
C GLU A 727 -32.86 -5.02 34.76
N GLU A 728 -32.36 -4.26 33.78
CA GLU A 728 -33.11 -3.78 32.61
C GLU A 728 -33.57 -4.95 31.72
N ALA A 729 -32.67 -5.90 31.44
CA ALA A 729 -32.97 -7.05 30.61
C ALA A 729 -34.09 -7.94 31.21
N LEU A 730 -34.11 -8.08 32.54
CA LEU A 730 -35.20 -8.76 33.26
C LEU A 730 -36.48 -7.94 33.36
N GLU A 731 -36.40 -6.62 33.30
CA GLU A 731 -37.57 -5.75 33.34
C GLU A 731 -38.28 -5.68 31.97
N HIS A 732 -37.52 -5.69 30.88
CA HIS A 732 -38.03 -5.50 29.52
C HIS A 732 -38.27 -6.80 28.75
N HIS A 733 -37.40 -7.82 28.91
CA HIS A 733 -37.45 -9.03 28.07
C HIS A 733 -37.96 -10.30 28.79
N ASP A 734 -38.28 -10.23 30.09
CA ASP A 734 -39.00 -11.29 30.82
C ASP A 734 -40.49 -11.30 30.44
N ALA A 735 -40.78 -11.71 29.20
CA ALA A 735 -42.11 -11.72 28.60
C ALA A 735 -43.12 -12.56 29.42
N ASN A 736 -42.62 -13.54 30.18
CA ASN A 736 -43.44 -14.46 30.95
C ASN A 736 -43.53 -14.10 32.46
N ASN A 737 -42.76 -13.12 32.92
CA ASN A 737 -42.66 -12.57 34.28
C ASN A 737 -42.32 -13.64 35.32
N ASP A 738 -41.31 -14.48 35.06
CA ASP A 738 -40.80 -15.49 35.99
C ASP A 738 -39.44 -15.16 36.62
N SER A 739 -38.95 -13.94 36.38
CA SER A 739 -37.69 -13.38 36.87
C SER A 739 -36.44 -14.15 36.40
N HIS A 740 -36.53 -14.79 35.25
CA HIS A 740 -35.42 -15.41 34.54
C HIS A 740 -35.52 -15.09 33.05
N ILE A 741 -34.40 -15.11 32.35
CA ILE A 741 -34.36 -14.98 30.89
C ILE A 741 -34.13 -16.36 30.29
N SER A 742 -35.00 -16.76 29.35
CA SER A 742 -34.78 -17.90 28.48
C SER A 742 -34.05 -17.49 27.19
N TRP A 743 -33.41 -18.45 26.51
CA TRP A 743 -32.78 -18.20 25.21
C TRP A 743 -33.75 -17.58 24.19
N ASP A 744 -35.00 -18.07 24.14
CA ASP A 744 -36.02 -17.53 23.24
C ASP A 744 -36.35 -16.05 23.56
N GLU A 745 -36.34 -15.67 24.84
CA GLU A 745 -36.58 -14.27 25.29
C GLU A 745 -35.38 -13.36 24.96
N PHE A 746 -34.15 -13.83 25.20
CA PHE A 746 -32.92 -13.11 24.83
C PHE A 746 -32.78 -12.95 23.31
N TRP A 747 -32.88 -14.05 22.56
CA TRP A 747 -32.71 -14.04 21.10
C TRP A 747 -33.75 -13.19 20.39
N THR A 748 -34.99 -13.18 20.90
CA THR A 748 -36.01 -12.26 20.39
C THR A 748 -35.58 -10.81 20.61
N ALA A 749 -35.20 -10.43 21.84
CA ALA A 749 -34.75 -9.06 22.13
C ALA A 749 -33.55 -8.65 21.27
N TRP A 750 -32.53 -9.51 21.17
CA TRP A 750 -31.32 -9.30 20.37
C TRP A 750 -31.62 -8.99 18.89
N THR A 751 -32.53 -9.76 18.29
CA THR A 751 -32.88 -9.61 16.86
C THR A 751 -33.89 -8.52 16.57
N THR A 752 -34.75 -8.14 17.52
CA THR A 752 -35.80 -7.12 17.29
C THR A 752 -35.43 -5.72 17.75
N GLU A 753 -34.40 -5.56 18.58
CA GLU A 753 -34.02 -4.27 19.18
C GLU A 753 -32.65 -3.78 18.70
N GLY A 754 -32.11 -4.34 17.61
CA GLY A 754 -30.93 -3.79 16.93
C GLY A 754 -29.57 -4.09 17.58
N TYR A 755 -29.51 -4.79 18.72
CA TYR A 755 -28.26 -5.11 19.41
C TYR A 755 -27.26 -5.98 18.61
N GLY A 756 -27.64 -6.49 17.44
CA GLY A 756 -26.84 -7.38 16.58
C GLY A 756 -26.27 -6.76 15.31
N GLY A 757 -26.43 -5.45 15.08
CA GLY A 757 -26.11 -4.80 13.79
C GLY A 757 -27.21 -5.00 12.75
N ASP A 758 -27.24 -4.14 11.72
CA ASP A 758 -28.30 -4.08 10.69
C ASP A 758 -28.61 -5.45 10.07
N HIS A 759 -29.79 -5.97 10.40
CA HIS A 759 -30.34 -7.17 9.80
C HIS A 759 -31.22 -6.79 8.61
N ASP A 760 -30.65 -6.83 7.40
CA ASP A 760 -31.45 -6.83 6.17
C ASP A 760 -32.30 -8.12 6.11
N ASP A 761 -33.62 -7.96 6.25
CA ASP A 761 -34.63 -9.01 6.12
C ASP A 761 -34.60 -9.66 4.71
N HIS A 762 -33.75 -10.66 4.52
CA HIS A 762 -33.79 -11.56 3.38
C HIS A 762 -34.54 -12.84 3.70
N ASP A 763 -35.86 -12.77 3.90
CA ASP A 763 -36.68 -13.97 3.87
C ASP A 763 -38.16 -13.76 3.50
N ASP A 764 -38.44 -13.57 2.21
CA ASP A 764 -39.63 -14.18 1.59
C ASP A 764 -39.61 -14.08 0.05
N HIS A 765 -39.29 -15.19 -0.63
CA HIS A 765 -40.12 -15.76 -1.71
C HIS A 765 -39.40 -16.88 -2.47
N ASP A 766 -39.75 -18.14 -2.18
CA ASP A 766 -39.71 -19.16 -3.22
C ASP A 766 -40.84 -20.22 -3.12
N GLY A 767 -41.97 -19.85 -3.72
CA GLY A 767 -43.13 -20.71 -3.91
C GLY A 767 -43.07 -21.52 -5.22
N HIS A 768 -42.55 -22.75 -5.12
CA HIS A 768 -42.89 -23.95 -5.93
C HIS A 768 -42.76 -23.95 -7.48
N ASP A 769 -41.90 -24.84 -8.02
CA ASP A 769 -42.37 -26.04 -8.77
C ASP A 769 -41.24 -27.07 -9.05
N GLY A 770 -41.55 -28.37 -8.88
CA GLY A 770 -40.52 -29.42 -8.74
C GLY A 770 -40.28 -30.38 -9.91
N HIS A 771 -39.37 -31.35 -9.72
CA HIS A 771 -39.54 -32.78 -10.02
C HIS A 771 -38.25 -33.64 -9.83
N SER A 772 -38.37 -34.63 -8.94
CA SER A 772 -37.85 -36.01 -9.03
C SER A 772 -36.34 -36.33 -9.10
N GLY A 773 -35.76 -36.70 -7.95
CA GLY A 773 -35.31 -38.06 -7.60
C GLY A 773 -34.13 -38.70 -8.36
N HIS A 774 -33.02 -38.93 -7.63
CA HIS A 774 -32.46 -40.28 -7.41
C HIS A 774 -31.31 -40.26 -6.37
N GLU A 775 -31.35 -41.22 -5.43
CA GLU A 775 -30.26 -41.58 -4.53
C GLU A 775 -28.96 -41.91 -5.29
N HIS A 776 -27.80 -41.44 -4.82
CA HIS A 776 -26.58 -42.24 -4.72
C HIS A 776 -25.55 -41.62 -3.75
N ASN A 777 -25.07 -42.47 -2.84
CA ASN A 777 -24.01 -42.29 -1.86
C ASN A 777 -22.61 -42.24 -2.51
N ALA A 778 -21.76 -41.24 -2.18
CA ALA A 778 -20.29 -41.34 -2.14
C ALA A 778 -19.59 -40.07 -1.57
N THR A 779 -18.94 -40.23 -0.41
CA THR A 779 -17.60 -39.73 0.00
C THR A 779 -16.99 -38.44 -0.59
N HIS A 780 -16.70 -37.49 0.33
CA HIS A 780 -15.53 -36.61 0.50
C HIS A 780 -14.95 -35.76 -0.67
N ASN A 781 -14.79 -34.48 -0.30
CA ASN A 781 -13.69 -33.54 -0.57
C ASN A 781 -13.66 -32.79 -1.92
N THR A 782 -13.98 -31.49 -1.84
CA THR A 782 -13.43 -30.32 -2.56
C THR A 782 -14.04 -29.08 -1.86
N THR A 783 -13.33 -28.30 -1.03
CA THR A 783 -12.54 -27.09 -1.39
C THR A 783 -13.12 -26.28 -2.54
N THR A 784 -13.86 -25.23 -2.18
CA THR A 784 -14.04 -23.97 -2.93
C THR A 784 -14.41 -22.88 -1.92
N ASN A 785 -13.79 -21.70 -2.05
CA ASN A 785 -14.20 -20.44 -1.45
C ASN A 785 -15.71 -20.34 -1.29
N GLU A 786 -16.14 -20.14 -0.06
CA GLU A 786 -17.40 -19.49 0.29
C GLU A 786 -16.93 -18.19 0.96
N THR A 787 -17.17 -17.07 0.28
CA THR A 787 -16.92 -15.71 0.78
C THR A 787 -18.28 -15.04 0.76
N HIS A 788 -18.71 -14.59 1.94
CA HIS A 788 -19.92 -13.82 2.27
C HIS A 788 -21.26 -14.58 2.16
N ASP A 789 -21.60 -15.27 3.26
CA ASP A 789 -22.97 -15.60 3.74
C ASP A 789 -22.92 -16.37 5.11
N ASP A 790 -21.75 -16.53 5.75
CA ASP A 790 -21.56 -17.32 6.98
C ASP A 790 -21.59 -16.51 8.31
N HIS A 791 -21.79 -15.19 8.28
CA HIS A 791 -21.74 -14.36 9.50
C HIS A 791 -22.90 -14.67 10.48
N ASP A 792 -24.11 -14.96 9.98
CA ASP A 792 -25.30 -15.09 10.83
C ASP A 792 -25.37 -16.40 11.63
N GLU A 793 -24.93 -17.53 11.05
CA GLU A 793 -24.97 -18.83 11.75
C GLU A 793 -23.91 -18.94 12.86
N HIS A 794 -22.81 -18.18 12.75
CA HIS A 794 -21.71 -18.21 13.71
C HIS A 794 -22.01 -17.43 15.00
N GLN A 795 -22.74 -16.31 14.91
CA GLN A 795 -23.11 -15.49 16.07
C GLN A 795 -24.13 -16.20 16.98
N GLU A 796 -25.17 -16.82 16.40
CA GLU A 796 -26.17 -17.58 17.18
C GLU A 796 -25.52 -18.74 17.96
N GLU A 797 -24.61 -19.49 17.32
CA GLU A 797 -23.90 -20.60 17.97
C GLU A 797 -23.03 -20.13 19.14
N MET A 798 -22.35 -18.98 19.01
CA MET A 798 -21.45 -18.46 20.04
C MET A 798 -22.20 -17.85 21.22
N LEU A 799 -23.21 -17.02 20.97
CA LEU A 799 -24.07 -16.46 22.02
C LEU A 799 -24.81 -17.57 22.78
N MET A 800 -25.18 -18.65 22.10
CA MET A 800 -25.77 -19.83 22.73
C MET A 800 -24.77 -20.58 23.62
N ASP A 801 -23.48 -20.63 23.25
CA ASP A 801 -22.44 -21.20 24.09
C ASP A 801 -22.22 -20.35 25.36
N PHE A 802 -22.12 -19.02 25.26
CA PHE A 802 -22.07 -18.13 26.43
C PHE A 802 -23.28 -18.28 27.34
N PHE A 803 -24.49 -18.40 26.75
CA PHE A 803 -25.72 -18.61 27.51
C PHE A 803 -25.67 -19.92 28.29
N ASN A 804 -25.18 -21.00 27.67
CA ASN A 804 -25.05 -22.30 28.30
C ASN A 804 -23.93 -22.36 29.36
N GLU A 805 -22.84 -21.61 29.18
CA GLU A 805 -21.75 -21.51 30.16
C GLU A 805 -22.15 -20.70 31.39
N SER A 806 -22.92 -19.63 31.17
CA SER A 806 -23.48 -18.78 32.22
C SER A 806 -24.60 -19.45 33.02
N ASP A 807 -25.35 -20.41 32.43
CA ASP A 807 -26.34 -21.26 33.12
C ASP A 807 -25.66 -22.29 34.06
N MET A 808 -25.14 -21.78 35.18
CA MET A 808 -24.33 -22.55 36.14
C MET A 808 -25.09 -23.73 36.77
N ASP A 809 -26.41 -23.67 36.84
CA ASP A 809 -27.23 -24.76 37.37
C ASP A 809 -27.91 -25.66 36.30
N SER A 810 -27.67 -25.33 35.03
CA SER A 810 -28.10 -26.05 33.82
C SER A 810 -29.62 -26.25 33.76
N ASN A 811 -30.38 -25.25 34.17
CA ASN A 811 -31.85 -25.29 34.16
C ASN A 811 -32.47 -24.77 32.85
N GLY A 812 -31.67 -24.17 31.98
CA GLY A 812 -32.03 -23.58 30.69
C GLY A 812 -32.54 -22.15 30.77
N LEU A 813 -32.30 -21.45 31.89
CA LEU A 813 -32.72 -20.08 32.16
C LEU A 813 -31.64 -19.36 32.97
N LEU A 814 -31.41 -18.08 32.69
CA LEU A 814 -30.48 -17.25 33.44
C LEU A 814 -31.21 -16.47 34.54
N ASN A 815 -30.83 -16.69 35.79
CA ASN A 815 -31.23 -15.78 36.88
C ASN A 815 -30.33 -14.53 36.90
N MET A 816 -30.71 -13.49 37.64
CA MET A 816 -29.95 -12.21 37.75
C MET A 816 -28.42 -12.35 37.86
N SER A 817 -27.92 -13.33 38.61
CA SER A 817 -26.46 -13.54 38.76
C SER A 817 -25.82 -14.25 37.58
N GLU A 818 -26.56 -15.12 36.90
CA GLU A 818 -26.10 -15.85 35.71
C GLU A 818 -26.20 -14.93 34.49
N LEU A 819 -27.25 -14.09 34.43
CA LEU A 819 -27.45 -13.07 33.42
C LEU A 819 -26.35 -11.99 33.47
N GLY A 820 -25.89 -11.61 34.66
CA GLY A 820 -24.74 -10.71 34.80
C GLY A 820 -23.43 -11.27 34.24
N HIS A 821 -23.17 -12.58 34.39
CA HIS A 821 -22.01 -13.21 33.77
C HIS A 821 -22.17 -13.33 32.26
N PHE A 822 -23.38 -13.65 31.80
CA PHE A 822 -23.68 -13.75 30.38
C PHE A 822 -23.51 -12.41 29.66
N ILE A 823 -24.05 -11.32 30.22
CA ILE A 823 -23.88 -9.97 29.66
C ILE A 823 -22.40 -9.57 29.64
N GLU A 824 -21.65 -9.86 30.71
CA GLU A 824 -20.20 -9.59 30.76
C GLU A 824 -19.41 -10.37 29.68
N ASP A 825 -19.80 -11.61 29.39
CA ASP A 825 -19.17 -12.42 28.34
C ASP A 825 -19.55 -11.94 26.92
N VAL A 826 -20.79 -11.45 26.74
CA VAL A 826 -21.27 -10.86 25.49
C VAL A 826 -20.64 -9.49 25.23
N GLU A 827 -20.50 -8.64 26.25
CA GLU A 827 -19.77 -7.36 26.17
C GLU A 827 -18.32 -7.56 25.73
N LYS A 828 -17.60 -8.52 26.33
CA LYS A 828 -16.22 -8.84 25.92
C LYS A 828 -16.10 -9.40 24.51
N TRP A 829 -17.15 -10.05 24.03
CA TRP A 829 -17.17 -10.60 22.68
C TRP A 829 -17.46 -9.53 21.64
N LEU A 830 -18.35 -8.59 21.94
CA LEU A 830 -18.59 -7.42 21.10
C LEU A 830 -17.38 -6.47 21.09
N ASN A 831 -16.72 -6.30 22.24
CA ASN A 831 -15.55 -5.44 22.41
C ASN A 831 -14.31 -6.26 22.80
N PRO A 832 -13.70 -7.02 21.88
CA PRO A 832 -12.48 -7.75 22.16
C PRO A 832 -11.35 -6.76 22.54
N PRO A 833 -10.47 -7.09 23.49
CA PRO A 833 -9.38 -6.21 23.84
C PRO A 833 -8.41 -6.08 22.67
N LEU A 834 -8.35 -4.89 22.09
CA LEU A 834 -7.33 -4.51 21.13
C LEU A 834 -6.03 -4.20 21.87
N GLY A 835 -4.92 -4.59 21.25
CA GLY A 835 -3.60 -4.27 21.77
C GLY A 835 -2.73 -3.70 20.68
N PHE A 836 -2.10 -2.56 20.96
CA PHE A 836 -1.22 -1.88 20.00
C PHE A 836 0.24 -1.90 20.46
N VAL A 837 1.14 -1.93 19.49
CA VAL A 837 2.59 -1.73 19.67
C VAL A 837 3.18 -1.15 18.38
N THR A 838 4.24 -0.37 18.46
CA THR A 838 4.93 0.12 17.26
C THR A 838 6.08 -0.83 16.91
N ILE A 839 6.19 -1.23 15.64
CA ILE A 839 7.42 -1.83 15.11
C ILE A 839 8.20 -0.79 14.31
N HIS A 840 9.49 -0.71 14.59
CA HIS A 840 10.41 0.10 13.81
C HIS A 840 11.14 -0.77 12.78
N VAL A 841 10.89 -0.45 11.51
CA VAL A 841 11.54 -1.06 10.35
C VAL A 841 12.75 -0.23 9.95
N GLU A 842 13.94 -0.80 10.14
CA GLU A 842 15.21 -0.08 9.99
C GLU A 842 15.75 -0.04 8.57
N ALA A 843 15.29 -0.96 7.73
CA ALA A 843 15.70 -1.04 6.35
C ALA A 843 14.58 -1.70 5.55
N GLU A 844 14.33 -1.16 4.38
CA GLU A 844 13.33 -1.69 3.48
C GLU A 844 13.53 -3.19 3.18
N GLY A 845 12.42 -3.90 3.14
CA GLY A 845 12.30 -5.22 2.55
C GLY A 845 11.30 -6.15 3.22
N ASP A 846 11.49 -7.44 2.96
CA ASP A 846 10.56 -8.45 3.47
C ASP A 846 10.82 -8.75 4.95
N TYR A 847 9.76 -8.75 5.75
CA TYR A 847 9.76 -9.09 7.16
C TYR A 847 8.78 -10.23 7.43
N GLY A 848 9.29 -11.31 8.04
CA GLY A 848 8.46 -12.43 8.49
C GLY A 848 8.06 -12.27 9.94
N PHE A 849 6.75 -12.29 10.20
CA PHE A 849 6.14 -12.25 11.52
C PHE A 849 5.65 -13.65 11.89
N LEU A 850 6.31 -14.28 12.86
CA LEU A 850 5.95 -15.61 13.37
C LEU A 850 5.13 -15.50 14.66
N MET A 851 3.93 -16.08 14.65
CA MET A 851 2.99 -16.06 15.78
C MET A 851 2.09 -17.31 15.84
N PRO A 852 1.36 -17.55 16.94
CA PRO A 852 0.29 -18.55 17.00
C PRO A 852 -0.84 -18.25 16.01
N ALA A 853 -1.51 -19.29 15.51
CA ALA A 853 -2.55 -19.18 14.48
C ALA A 853 -3.88 -18.57 14.97
N ASP A 854 -4.06 -18.48 16.29
CA ASP A 854 -5.24 -17.98 16.99
C ASP A 854 -5.12 -16.51 17.42
N VAL A 855 -4.04 -15.83 17.03
CA VAL A 855 -3.85 -14.39 17.24
C VAL A 855 -4.07 -13.68 15.92
N GLY A 856 -5.07 -12.79 15.85
CA GLY A 856 -5.25 -11.91 14.70
C GLY A 856 -4.33 -10.70 14.81
N PHE A 857 -3.88 -10.23 13.66
CA PHE A 857 -2.84 -9.22 13.58
C PHE A 857 -2.90 -8.44 12.27
N HIS A 858 -2.78 -7.13 12.42
CA HIS A 858 -2.79 -6.19 11.31
C HIS A 858 -1.62 -5.21 11.43
N VAL A 859 -0.95 -4.95 10.30
CA VAL A 859 -0.01 -3.84 10.18
C VAL A 859 -0.81 -2.63 9.71
N LEU A 860 -0.88 -1.59 10.53
CA LEU A 860 -1.57 -0.35 10.21
C LEU A 860 -0.65 0.58 9.43
N MET A 861 -1.14 1.05 8.29
CA MET A 861 -0.47 2.07 7.49
C MET A 861 -0.85 3.43 8.07
N GLY A 862 0.12 4.19 8.57
CA GLY A 862 -0.16 5.50 9.18
C GLY A 862 -0.75 6.50 8.17
N GLU A 863 -1.58 7.44 8.64
CA GLU A 863 -2.17 8.54 7.84
C GLU A 863 -1.13 9.52 7.23
N GLY A 864 0.16 9.19 7.30
CA GLY A 864 1.27 9.93 6.72
C GLY A 864 1.93 9.28 5.50
N GLY A 865 1.34 8.23 4.91
CA GLY A 865 1.87 7.55 3.72
C GLY A 865 0.78 7.21 2.71
N HIS A 866 0.65 8.06 1.69
CA HIS A 866 0.00 7.79 0.40
C HIS A 866 -1.27 6.92 0.38
N SER A 867 -2.41 7.53 0.70
CA SER A 867 -3.71 7.05 0.21
C SER A 867 -4.02 7.76 -1.11
N ASP A 868 -3.68 7.12 -2.23
CA ASP A 868 -4.13 7.54 -3.55
C ASP A 868 -4.45 6.34 -4.44
N HIS A 869 -4.99 5.24 -3.90
CA HIS A 869 -5.58 4.19 -4.73
C HIS A 869 -6.78 3.50 -4.09
N ALA A 870 -7.93 4.17 -4.09
CA ALA A 870 -9.23 3.50 -4.23
C ALA A 870 -10.28 4.48 -4.79
N GLY A 871 -10.76 4.24 -6.02
CA GLY A 871 -11.96 4.90 -6.54
C GLY A 871 -11.80 5.64 -7.87
N HIS A 872 -11.45 4.93 -8.96
CA HIS A 872 -11.77 5.41 -10.31
C HIS A 872 -12.73 4.43 -11.00
N ASP A 873 -14.02 4.66 -10.80
CA ASP A 873 -15.07 4.23 -11.71
C ASP A 873 -15.03 5.07 -13.00
N ASP A 874 -14.20 4.65 -13.95
CA ASP A 874 -14.26 5.13 -15.33
C ASP A 874 -15.20 4.24 -16.17
N HIS A 875 -16.51 4.45 -16.03
CA HIS A 875 -17.48 4.02 -17.04
C HIS A 875 -17.45 4.95 -18.27
N ALA A 876 -16.38 4.88 -19.07
CA ALA A 876 -16.35 5.42 -20.42
C ALA A 876 -16.84 4.36 -21.43
N GLY A 877 -17.97 4.68 -22.08
CA GLY A 877 -18.78 3.76 -22.89
C GLY A 877 -18.07 3.02 -24.02
N HIS A 878 -18.33 1.71 -24.06
CA HIS A 878 -18.06 0.85 -25.21
C HIS A 878 -19.15 1.01 -26.29
N ASP A 879 -18.81 1.72 -27.36
CA ASP A 879 -19.51 1.63 -28.64
C ASP A 879 -19.07 0.36 -29.39
N ASP A 880 -20.06 -0.48 -29.67
CA ASP A 880 -19.99 -1.77 -30.35
C ASP A 880 -19.83 -1.58 -31.87
N HIS A 881 -18.63 -1.83 -32.42
CA HIS A 881 -18.41 -1.95 -33.87
C HIS A 881 -17.53 -3.16 -34.22
N GLY A 882 -18.19 -4.17 -34.79
CA GLY A 882 -17.61 -5.46 -35.12
C GLY A 882 -16.73 -5.55 -36.37
N ASP A 883 -16.08 -6.72 -36.43
CA ASP A 883 -15.49 -7.47 -37.55
C ASP A 883 -14.64 -6.72 -38.58
N GLU A 884 -13.32 -7.00 -38.59
CA GLU A 884 -12.61 -7.52 -39.77
C GLU A 884 -11.24 -8.13 -39.37
N ASP A 885 -11.04 -9.41 -39.71
CA ASP A 885 -9.77 -10.14 -39.67
C ASP A 885 -8.65 -9.40 -40.44
N ASP A 886 -7.44 -9.29 -39.87
CA ASP A 886 -6.16 -9.41 -40.61
C ASP A 886 -4.94 -9.44 -39.66
N ASP A 887 -4.51 -10.67 -39.33
CA ASP A 887 -3.13 -11.20 -39.27
C ASP A 887 -1.97 -10.17 -39.28
N HIS A 888 -1.31 -9.88 -38.13
CA HIS A 888 0.12 -9.56 -38.04
C HIS A 888 0.65 -9.52 -36.58
N GLY A 889 1.67 -10.35 -36.30
CA GLY A 889 2.76 -10.05 -35.36
C GLY A 889 2.49 -10.34 -33.89
N ALA A 890 2.98 -11.49 -33.41
CA ALA A 890 3.27 -11.68 -32.00
C ALA A 890 4.57 -10.91 -31.70
N ASP A 891 4.45 -9.71 -31.13
CA ASP A 891 5.48 -9.14 -30.28
C ASP A 891 5.01 -9.44 -28.85
N GLY A 892 5.76 -10.32 -28.18
CA GLY A 892 5.55 -10.61 -26.78
C GLY A 892 6.20 -9.49 -26.00
N ASP A 893 5.39 -8.71 -25.30
CA ASP A 893 5.85 -7.82 -24.24
C ASP A 893 6.47 -8.72 -23.17
N ASN A 894 7.80 -8.71 -23.14
CA ASN A 894 8.60 -9.39 -22.14
C ASN A 894 8.82 -8.36 -21.03
N HIS A 895 7.88 -8.28 -20.09
CA HIS A 895 8.17 -7.70 -18.79
C HIS A 895 9.33 -8.53 -18.20
N SER A 896 10.53 -7.96 -18.15
CA SER A 896 11.57 -8.49 -17.26
C SER A 896 11.07 -8.20 -15.86
N ALA A 897 10.65 -9.26 -15.15
CA ALA A 897 10.64 -9.21 -13.71
C ALA A 897 12.06 -8.81 -13.28
N GLU A 898 12.18 -7.75 -12.50
CA GLU A 898 13.39 -7.54 -11.71
C GLU A 898 13.52 -8.79 -10.83
N GLU A 899 14.58 -9.58 -11.06
CA GLU A 899 14.70 -10.88 -10.40
C GLU A 899 15.08 -10.68 -8.94
N THR A 900 14.10 -10.88 -8.06
CA THR A 900 14.29 -11.09 -6.63
C THR A 900 15.31 -12.21 -6.41
N LEU A 901 16.30 -11.97 -5.55
CA LEU A 901 17.25 -13.02 -5.20
C LEU A 901 16.58 -14.00 -4.25
N ASN A 902 15.80 -14.94 -4.78
CA ASN A 902 15.14 -15.99 -4.00
C ASN A 902 16.13 -16.91 -3.25
N TYR A 903 17.41 -16.89 -3.65
CA TYR A 903 18.45 -17.77 -3.14
C TYR A 903 19.73 -17.00 -2.82
N ASP A 904 20.45 -17.44 -1.79
CA ASP A 904 21.82 -16.99 -1.55
C ASP A 904 22.72 -17.49 -2.69
N PRO A 905 23.35 -16.59 -3.47
CA PRO A 905 24.19 -17.01 -4.58
C PRO A 905 25.58 -17.50 -4.13
N HIS A 906 26.02 -17.24 -2.89
CA HIS A 906 27.40 -17.42 -2.41
C HIS A 906 27.85 -18.87 -2.18
N SER A 907 27.22 -19.81 -2.87
CA SER A 907 27.49 -21.26 -2.79
C SER A 907 28.96 -21.64 -3.02
N TRP A 908 29.72 -20.83 -3.77
CA TRP A 908 31.15 -21.09 -4.02
C TRP A 908 32.03 -20.97 -2.77
N LEU A 909 31.54 -20.32 -1.70
CA LEU A 909 32.22 -20.26 -0.41
C LEU A 909 32.13 -21.57 0.37
N SER A 910 31.24 -22.49 0.00
CA SER A 910 31.30 -23.89 0.45
C SER A 910 32.24 -24.72 -0.45
N PRO A 911 33.34 -25.29 0.07
CA PRO A 911 34.23 -26.14 -0.74
C PRO A 911 33.52 -27.36 -1.33
N LEU A 912 32.47 -27.86 -0.69
CA LEU A 912 31.67 -28.98 -1.19
C LEU A 912 30.75 -28.57 -2.34
N ALA A 913 30.06 -27.44 -2.24
CA ALA A 913 29.25 -26.91 -3.32
C ALA A 913 30.11 -26.54 -4.52
N PHE A 914 31.23 -25.84 -4.32
CA PHE A 914 32.18 -25.52 -5.40
C PHE A 914 32.72 -26.77 -6.10
N LYS A 915 32.91 -27.88 -5.37
CA LYS A 915 33.28 -29.19 -5.94
C LYS A 915 32.15 -29.81 -6.77
N ALA A 916 30.88 -29.61 -6.42
CA ALA A 916 29.77 -30.07 -7.24
C ALA A 916 29.77 -29.35 -8.60
N GLN A 917 30.01 -28.04 -8.58
CA GLN A 917 30.10 -27.15 -9.75
C GLN A 917 31.23 -27.52 -10.72
N VAL A 918 32.34 -28.11 -10.22
CA VAL A 918 33.43 -28.66 -11.09
C VAL A 918 32.89 -29.61 -12.17
N ASN A 919 31.88 -30.42 -11.86
CA ASN A 919 31.32 -31.35 -12.85
C ASN A 919 30.53 -30.65 -13.95
N VAL A 920 29.84 -29.56 -13.62
CA VAL A 920 29.07 -28.74 -14.58
C VAL A 920 30.05 -28.10 -15.57
N VAL A 921 31.08 -27.44 -15.06
CA VAL A 921 32.12 -26.81 -15.88
C VAL A 921 32.89 -27.83 -16.72
N LEU A 922 33.25 -28.99 -16.15
CA LEU A 922 33.90 -30.08 -16.89
C LEU A 922 33.07 -30.55 -18.09
N ASN A 923 31.76 -30.72 -17.90
CA ASN A 923 30.85 -31.13 -18.96
C ASN A 923 30.72 -30.06 -20.04
N GLY A 924 30.59 -28.78 -19.64
CA GLY A 924 30.56 -27.64 -20.56
C GLY A 924 31.83 -27.56 -21.40
N LEU A 925 32.99 -27.59 -20.76
CA LEU A 925 34.30 -27.54 -21.43
C LEU A 925 34.53 -28.74 -22.35
N THR A 926 34.16 -29.95 -21.94
CA THR A 926 34.32 -31.16 -22.77
C THR A 926 33.40 -31.11 -23.99
N THR A 927 32.21 -30.50 -23.86
CA THR A 927 31.26 -30.33 -24.96
C THR A 927 31.75 -29.29 -25.96
N ALA A 928 32.21 -28.12 -25.46
CA ALA A 928 32.72 -27.04 -26.30
C ALA A 928 34.07 -27.39 -26.95
N PHE A 929 34.97 -28.03 -26.19
CA PHE A 929 36.34 -28.35 -26.62
C PHE A 929 36.70 -29.83 -26.42
N PRO A 930 36.14 -30.76 -27.22
CA PRO A 930 36.39 -32.20 -27.08
C PRO A 930 37.87 -32.61 -27.23
N ALA A 931 38.72 -31.75 -27.81
CA ALA A 931 40.14 -32.01 -27.95
C ALA A 931 40.91 -31.94 -26.61
N GLY A 932 40.37 -31.25 -25.59
CA GLY A 932 40.95 -31.11 -24.25
C GLY A 932 40.43 -32.13 -23.23
N GLU A 933 39.47 -32.99 -23.60
CA GLU A 933 38.72 -33.88 -22.69
C GLU A 933 39.62 -34.67 -21.71
N ASP A 934 40.67 -35.32 -22.19
CA ASP A 934 41.57 -36.13 -21.34
C ASP A 934 42.27 -35.27 -20.26
N ASP A 935 42.69 -34.06 -20.62
CA ASP A 935 43.38 -33.14 -19.71
C ASP A 935 42.38 -32.48 -18.74
N PHE A 936 41.20 -32.07 -19.22
CA PHE A 936 40.13 -31.52 -18.39
C PHE A 936 39.68 -32.50 -17.31
N ASN A 937 39.47 -33.78 -17.66
CA ASN A 937 39.11 -34.81 -16.70
C ASN A 937 40.19 -35.01 -15.62
N ALA A 938 41.47 -35.04 -16.02
CA ALA A 938 42.58 -35.21 -15.06
C ALA A 938 42.74 -34.00 -14.13
N ASN A 939 42.54 -32.79 -14.66
CA ASN A 939 42.58 -31.56 -13.90
C ASN A 939 41.38 -31.45 -12.94
N ALA A 940 40.17 -31.75 -13.41
CA ALA A 940 38.96 -31.78 -12.59
C ALA A 940 39.07 -32.78 -11.43
N GLU A 941 39.64 -33.98 -11.64
CA GLU A 941 39.90 -34.96 -10.57
C GLU A 941 40.88 -34.40 -9.53
N THR A 942 41.93 -33.72 -9.99
CA THR A 942 42.93 -33.08 -9.11
C THR A 942 42.32 -31.95 -8.31
N TYR A 943 41.59 -31.05 -8.96
CA TYR A 943 40.95 -29.89 -8.34
C TYR A 943 39.87 -30.29 -7.33
N SER A 944 39.02 -31.27 -7.68
CA SER A 944 38.04 -31.87 -6.76
C SER A 944 38.71 -32.46 -5.51
N GLY A 945 39.90 -33.04 -5.66
CA GLY A 945 40.71 -33.54 -4.55
C GLY A 945 41.15 -32.43 -3.60
N LEU A 946 41.60 -31.29 -4.14
CA LEU A 946 41.98 -30.12 -3.35
C LEU A 946 40.79 -29.54 -2.58
N LEU A 947 39.62 -29.45 -3.21
CA LEU A 947 38.39 -28.98 -2.55
C LEU A 947 37.92 -29.92 -1.44
N THR A 948 38.09 -31.23 -1.63
CA THR A 948 37.81 -32.23 -0.58
C THR A 948 38.76 -32.10 0.60
N ASP A 949 40.04 -31.81 0.35
CA ASP A 949 41.03 -31.60 1.41
C ASP A 949 40.76 -30.29 2.17
N LEU A 950 40.26 -29.25 1.48
CA LEU A 950 39.85 -27.97 2.05
C LEU A 950 38.61 -28.12 2.93
N ASP A 951 37.56 -28.77 2.43
CA ASP A 951 36.35 -29.13 3.20
C ASP A 951 36.72 -29.85 4.50
N ALA A 952 37.54 -30.91 4.40
CA ALA A 952 37.99 -31.66 5.57
C ALA A 952 38.79 -30.81 6.57
N ALA A 953 39.42 -29.71 6.13
CA ALA A 953 40.11 -28.78 7.01
C ALA A 953 39.12 -27.84 7.73
N PHE A 954 38.05 -27.39 7.06
CA PHE A 954 36.95 -26.65 7.69
C PHE A 954 36.19 -27.53 8.69
N ASP A 955 35.79 -28.77 8.33
CA ASP A 955 35.13 -29.71 9.25
C ASP A 955 36.01 -30.03 10.47
N ALA A 956 37.32 -30.23 10.27
CA ALA A 956 38.24 -30.47 11.37
C ALA A 956 38.38 -29.26 12.32
N ALA A 957 38.18 -28.04 11.82
CA ALA A 957 38.20 -26.82 12.61
C ALA A 957 36.87 -26.60 13.34
N PHE A 958 35.75 -26.62 12.60
CA PHE A 958 34.46 -26.07 13.03
C PHE A 958 33.32 -27.08 13.08
N GLY A 959 33.41 -28.23 12.41
CA GLY A 959 32.32 -29.20 12.39
C GLY A 959 31.96 -29.75 13.78
N ALA A 960 30.95 -30.61 13.87
CA ALA A 960 30.43 -31.11 15.16
C ALA A 960 31.48 -31.77 16.08
N ASN A 961 32.62 -32.22 15.54
CA ASN A 961 33.76 -32.76 16.29
C ASN A 961 35.05 -31.93 16.13
N GLY A 962 34.92 -30.69 15.67
CA GLY A 962 36.00 -29.76 15.39
C GLY A 962 36.83 -29.40 16.62
N VAL A 963 38.03 -28.86 16.38
CA VAL A 963 38.94 -28.46 17.46
C VAL A 963 38.65 -27.06 18.01
N CYS A 964 37.84 -26.26 17.31
CA CYS A 964 37.43 -24.94 17.77
C CYS A 964 36.40 -25.09 18.89
N THR A 965 36.89 -25.14 20.13
CA THR A 965 36.06 -25.06 21.33
C THR A 965 36.08 -23.61 21.80
N THR A 966 35.13 -22.82 21.32
CA THR A 966 34.77 -21.53 21.91
C THR A 966 34.52 -21.77 23.41
N GLY A 967 35.07 -20.94 24.29
CA GLY A 967 35.22 -21.21 25.74
C GLY A 967 33.92 -21.27 26.56
N GLY A 968 32.83 -21.83 26.02
CA GLY A 968 31.46 -21.75 26.52
C GLY A 968 30.55 -20.81 25.70
N HIS A 969 31.01 -20.31 24.54
CA HIS A 969 30.27 -19.39 23.65
C HIS A 969 29.84 -20.12 22.36
N SER A 970 28.85 -19.60 21.63
CA SER A 970 28.50 -20.10 20.29
C SER A 970 29.63 -19.81 19.29
N LYS A 971 29.67 -20.51 18.14
CA LYS A 971 30.69 -20.29 17.10
C LYS A 971 30.34 -19.04 16.29
N THR A 972 30.50 -17.88 16.93
CA THR A 972 29.96 -16.61 16.43
C THR A 972 31.04 -15.74 15.81
N VAL A 973 30.70 -15.07 14.71
CA VAL A 973 31.58 -14.19 13.92
C VAL A 973 30.86 -12.89 13.65
N ALA A 974 31.54 -11.75 13.79
CA ALA A 974 31.05 -10.48 13.24
C ALA A 974 31.69 -10.22 11.88
N ALA A 975 30.91 -9.99 10.83
CA ALA A 975 31.36 -9.66 9.47
C ALA A 975 30.70 -8.37 8.97
N ASN A 976 31.19 -7.74 7.90
CA ASN A 976 30.54 -6.56 7.34
C ASN A 976 29.39 -6.93 6.39
N HIS A 977 29.52 -7.99 5.59
CA HIS A 977 28.56 -8.37 4.55
C HIS A 977 28.07 -9.82 4.73
N ASN A 978 26.82 -10.09 4.35
CA ASN A 978 26.16 -11.38 4.46
C ASN A 978 26.40 -12.35 3.28
N ALA A 979 27.66 -12.65 2.98
CA ALA A 979 28.02 -13.62 1.93
C ALA A 979 28.22 -15.07 2.44
N TYR A 980 28.12 -15.33 3.74
CA TYR A 980 28.78 -16.51 4.34
C TYR A 980 27.83 -17.66 4.74
N SER A 981 26.55 -17.62 4.36
CA SER A 981 25.50 -18.54 4.81
C SER A 981 25.81 -20.01 4.50
N TYR A 982 26.39 -20.31 3.33
CA TYR A 982 26.77 -21.69 2.99
C TYR A 982 27.87 -22.26 3.91
N ILE A 983 28.82 -21.43 4.34
CA ILE A 983 29.84 -21.84 5.33
C ILE A 983 29.19 -21.94 6.72
N ALA A 984 28.29 -21.00 7.05
CA ALA A 984 27.55 -20.94 8.31
C ALA A 984 26.79 -22.25 8.56
N VAL A 985 25.95 -22.65 7.60
CA VAL A 985 25.12 -23.86 7.66
C VAL A 985 25.96 -25.13 7.66
N GLU A 986 26.95 -25.25 6.76
CA GLU A 986 27.73 -26.49 6.64
C GLU A 986 28.61 -26.76 7.88
N TYR A 987 29.14 -25.70 8.50
CA TYR A 987 30.13 -25.82 9.57
C TYR A 987 29.63 -25.33 10.94
N ASP A 988 28.34 -25.01 11.06
CA ASP A 988 27.68 -24.60 12.30
C ASP A 988 28.38 -23.37 12.91
N ILE A 989 28.48 -22.31 12.10
CA ILE A 989 29.07 -21.00 12.45
C ILE A 989 27.96 -19.97 12.33
N GLN A 990 27.75 -19.17 13.38
CA GLN A 990 26.82 -18.05 13.37
C GLN A 990 27.55 -16.78 12.90
N PHE A 991 27.01 -16.10 11.90
CA PHE A 991 27.50 -14.81 11.43
C PHE A 991 26.53 -13.71 11.86
N MET A 992 27.06 -12.65 12.45
CA MET A 992 26.40 -11.38 12.67
C MET A 992 27.00 -10.40 11.68
N THR A 993 26.20 -9.78 10.82
CA THR A 993 26.70 -8.88 9.78
C THR A 993 26.38 -7.42 10.13
N VAL A 994 27.22 -6.50 9.68
CA VAL A 994 27.01 -5.04 9.88
C VAL A 994 26.05 -4.48 8.85
N HIS A 995 26.15 -4.99 7.64
CA HIS A 995 25.25 -4.73 6.53
C HIS A 995 24.44 -6.00 6.24
N GLY A 996 23.31 -5.85 5.56
CA GLY A 996 22.62 -6.94 4.89
C GLY A 996 23.45 -7.50 3.73
N LEU A 997 22.84 -7.67 2.56
CA LEU A 997 23.52 -8.19 1.37
C LEU A 997 24.28 -7.15 0.55
N ASP A 998 24.10 -5.85 0.80
CA ASP A 998 24.91 -4.82 0.14
C ASP A 998 26.14 -4.47 0.99
N PRO A 999 27.38 -4.77 0.52
CA PRO A 999 28.61 -4.44 1.22
C PRO A 999 28.99 -2.94 1.21
N GLU A 1000 28.32 -2.09 0.41
CA GLU A 1000 28.78 -0.71 0.09
C GLU A 1000 27.91 0.43 0.67
N GLY A 1001 26.76 0.14 1.29
CA GLY A 1001 25.97 1.15 2.03
C GLY A 1001 26.67 1.68 3.30
N GLU A 1002 26.39 2.92 3.73
CA GLU A 1002 26.80 3.36 5.09
C GLU A 1002 25.87 2.69 6.13
N PRO A 1003 26.40 2.02 7.16
CA PRO A 1003 25.54 1.36 8.14
C PRO A 1003 24.85 2.42 9.00
N SER A 1004 23.58 2.22 9.34
CA SER A 1004 22.86 3.15 10.19
C SER A 1004 23.57 3.29 11.55
N PRO A 1005 23.44 4.45 12.24
CA PRO A 1005 23.99 4.61 13.59
C PRO A 1005 23.47 3.56 14.59
N GLU A 1006 22.29 3.01 14.34
CA GLU A 1006 21.64 1.95 15.10
C GLU A 1006 22.25 0.57 14.82
N ASP A 1007 22.43 0.17 13.56
CA ASP A 1007 23.14 -1.07 13.19
C ASP A 1007 24.55 -1.11 13.78
N VAL A 1008 25.23 0.03 13.71
CA VAL A 1008 26.53 0.22 14.37
C VAL A 1008 26.40 -0.03 15.86
N ALA A 1009 25.39 0.50 16.54
CA ALA A 1009 25.17 0.30 17.97
C ALA A 1009 24.82 -1.17 18.31
N LYS A 1010 23.98 -1.83 17.52
CA LYS A 1010 23.60 -3.25 17.67
C LYS A 1010 24.82 -4.15 17.54
N VAL A 1011 25.59 -4.03 16.47
CA VAL A 1011 26.82 -4.80 16.27
C VAL A 1011 27.82 -4.50 17.38
N VAL A 1012 27.94 -3.23 17.80
CA VAL A 1012 28.79 -2.85 18.93
C VAL A 1012 28.36 -3.54 20.23
N ASN A 1013 27.06 -3.64 20.51
CA ASN A 1013 26.53 -4.32 21.70
C ASN A 1013 26.77 -5.83 21.61
N PHE A 1014 26.42 -6.46 20.49
CA PHE A 1014 26.66 -7.87 20.24
C PHE A 1014 28.13 -8.26 20.41
N ILE A 1015 29.04 -7.48 19.80
CA ILE A 1015 30.49 -7.69 19.94
C ILE A 1015 30.92 -7.63 21.41
N LYS A 1016 30.35 -6.72 22.21
CA LYS A 1016 30.67 -6.59 23.64
C LYS A 1016 30.11 -7.74 24.47
N GLU A 1017 28.90 -8.19 24.18
CA GLU A 1017 28.19 -9.24 24.91
C GLU A 1017 28.78 -10.62 24.66
N GLU A 1018 28.95 -10.99 23.38
CA GLU A 1018 29.56 -12.26 22.97
C GLU A 1018 31.09 -12.26 23.11
N GLY A 1019 31.68 -11.10 23.43
CA GLY A 1019 33.12 -10.96 23.64
C GLY A 1019 33.93 -11.21 22.36
N ILE A 1020 33.37 -10.82 21.22
CA ILE A 1020 33.99 -10.94 19.90
C ILE A 1020 35.22 -10.02 19.85
N THR A 1021 36.32 -10.54 19.29
CA THR A 1021 37.60 -9.80 19.25
C THR A 1021 38.02 -9.38 17.84
N VAL A 1022 37.34 -9.90 16.83
CA VAL A 1022 37.64 -9.66 15.42
C VAL A 1022 36.36 -9.33 14.67
N LEU A 1023 36.39 -8.23 13.93
CA LEU A 1023 35.41 -7.90 12.90
C LEU A 1023 36.02 -8.28 11.55
N PHE A 1024 35.29 -9.06 10.76
CA PHE A 1024 35.69 -9.45 9.43
C PHE A 1024 35.15 -8.43 8.42
N VAL A 1025 36.01 -8.01 7.49
CA VAL A 1025 35.68 -7.05 6.43
C VAL A 1025 36.08 -7.66 5.10
N GLU A 1026 35.35 -7.37 4.03
CA GLU A 1026 35.71 -7.83 2.69
C GLU A 1026 37.03 -7.23 2.21
N GLU A 1027 37.60 -7.79 1.14
CA GLU A 1027 38.88 -7.31 0.63
C GLU A 1027 38.82 -5.87 0.11
N TYR A 1028 37.70 -5.49 -0.51
CA TYR A 1028 37.56 -4.23 -1.25
C TYR A 1028 36.79 -3.13 -0.51
N THR A 1029 36.08 -3.46 0.56
CA THR A 1029 35.38 -2.49 1.41
C THR A 1029 36.36 -1.53 2.10
N ASP A 1030 36.08 -0.22 2.07
CA ASP A 1030 36.88 0.77 2.79
C ASP A 1030 36.70 0.60 4.31
N GLN A 1031 37.79 0.33 5.03
CA GLN A 1031 37.77 0.14 6.48
C GLN A 1031 37.28 1.38 7.26
N SER A 1032 37.19 2.56 6.62
CA SER A 1032 36.55 3.71 7.26
C SER A 1032 35.07 3.51 7.57
N SER A 1033 34.36 2.69 6.79
CA SER A 1033 32.92 2.43 7.00
C SER A 1033 32.65 1.78 8.36
N VAL A 1034 33.55 0.92 8.83
CA VAL A 1034 33.44 0.21 10.12
C VAL A 1034 34.28 0.81 11.25
N GLN A 1035 34.86 2.00 11.04
CA GLN A 1035 35.82 2.58 11.99
C GLN A 1035 35.18 2.98 13.33
N SER A 1036 33.90 3.39 13.31
CA SER A 1036 33.09 3.66 14.51
C SER A 1036 33.01 2.41 15.41
N ILE A 1037 32.65 1.26 14.84
CA ILE A 1037 32.57 -0.03 15.53
C ILE A 1037 33.91 -0.39 16.17
N VAL A 1038 35.01 -0.22 15.42
CA VAL A 1038 36.37 -0.50 15.92
C VAL A 1038 36.75 0.41 17.08
N ASP A 1039 36.44 1.70 17.00
CA ASP A 1039 36.78 2.68 18.05
C ASP A 1039 36.00 2.42 19.35
N GLU A 1040 34.77 1.93 19.25
CA GLU A 1040 33.89 1.68 20.39
C GLU A 1040 34.10 0.32 21.06
N THR A 1041 34.37 -0.74 20.28
CA THR A 1041 34.51 -2.11 20.79
C THR A 1041 35.97 -2.49 21.04
N GLY A 1042 36.90 -1.89 20.31
CA GLY A 1042 38.32 -2.26 20.32
C GLY A 1042 38.64 -3.56 19.59
N VAL A 1043 37.74 -4.07 18.74
CA VAL A 1043 38.00 -5.24 17.88
C VAL A 1043 39.11 -4.96 16.87
N THR A 1044 39.73 -6.02 16.37
CA THR A 1044 40.69 -5.92 15.26
C THR A 1044 40.06 -6.35 13.95
N ILE A 1045 40.35 -5.64 12.87
CA ILE A 1045 39.87 -6.02 11.53
C ILE A 1045 40.68 -7.19 10.96
N LYS A 1046 40.00 -8.15 10.35
CA LYS A 1046 40.57 -9.17 9.46
C LYS A 1046 39.82 -9.23 8.15
N ILE A 1047 40.46 -9.74 7.10
CA ILE A 1047 39.82 -9.94 5.81
C ILE A 1047 39.13 -11.31 5.75
N LEU A 1048 37.89 -11.32 5.29
CA LEU A 1048 37.20 -12.52 4.82
C LEU A 1048 36.90 -12.29 3.34
N TYR A 1049 37.34 -13.23 2.50
CA TYR A 1049 37.32 -13.08 1.04
C TYR A 1049 36.03 -13.68 0.47
N THR A 1050 35.23 -12.85 -0.22
CA THR A 1050 34.06 -13.29 -1.02
C THR A 1050 34.43 -13.84 -2.38
N MET A 1051 35.49 -13.33 -3.01
CA MET A 1051 36.01 -13.84 -4.29
C MET A 1051 35.07 -13.63 -5.50
N GLU A 1052 34.13 -12.69 -5.38
CA GLU A 1052 33.36 -12.18 -6.52
C GLU A 1052 34.26 -11.46 -7.51
N MET A 1053 35.15 -10.63 -6.97
CA MET A 1053 36.16 -9.88 -7.70
C MET A 1053 37.52 -10.60 -7.70
N ALA A 1054 38.36 -10.25 -8.67
CA ALA A 1054 39.73 -10.72 -8.72
C ALA A 1054 40.53 -10.22 -7.50
N PRO A 1055 41.45 -11.02 -6.93
CA PRO A 1055 42.17 -10.64 -5.72
C PRO A 1055 43.13 -9.48 -5.95
N SER A 1056 43.35 -8.66 -4.92
CA SER A 1056 44.29 -7.54 -4.99
C SER A 1056 45.75 -8.02 -5.09
N ASP A 1057 46.05 -9.18 -4.49
CA ASP A 1057 47.32 -9.89 -4.65
C ASP A 1057 47.22 -10.91 -5.79
N SER A 1058 47.85 -10.59 -6.92
CA SER A 1058 47.95 -11.48 -8.10
C SER A 1058 48.55 -12.87 -7.86
N SER A 1059 49.14 -13.14 -6.69
CA SER A 1059 49.62 -14.48 -6.31
C SER A 1059 48.55 -15.34 -5.65
N ASP A 1060 47.43 -14.75 -5.24
CA ASP A 1060 46.28 -15.45 -4.72
C ASP A 1060 45.41 -16.03 -5.85
N ASN A 1061 44.76 -17.14 -5.50
CA ASN A 1061 43.74 -17.86 -6.24
C ASN A 1061 42.66 -18.32 -5.25
N TYR A 1062 41.60 -18.95 -5.76
CA TYR A 1062 40.53 -19.50 -4.92
C TYR A 1062 41.05 -20.33 -3.74
N MET A 1063 41.94 -21.29 -3.99
CA MET A 1063 42.45 -22.20 -2.94
C MET A 1063 43.22 -21.44 -1.85
N THR A 1064 44.04 -20.46 -2.22
CA THR A 1064 44.79 -19.66 -1.23
C THR A 1064 43.88 -18.74 -0.45
N MET A 1065 42.87 -18.12 -1.08
CA MET A 1065 41.92 -17.24 -0.40
C MET A 1065 41.02 -18.02 0.56
N MET A 1066 40.47 -19.17 0.15
CA MET A 1066 39.71 -20.03 1.06
C MET A 1066 40.55 -20.56 2.22
N THR A 1067 41.84 -20.85 1.99
CA THR A 1067 42.76 -21.22 3.08
C THR A 1067 42.98 -20.05 4.04
N LYS A 1068 43.09 -18.81 3.53
CA LYS A 1068 43.17 -17.60 4.37
C LYS A 1068 41.86 -17.37 5.14
N ASN A 1069 40.70 -17.60 4.53
CA ASN A 1069 39.40 -17.53 5.22
C ASN A 1069 39.40 -18.48 6.41
N LEU A 1070 39.75 -19.76 6.20
CA LEU A 1070 39.88 -20.75 7.27
C LEU A 1070 40.84 -20.28 8.39
N GLU A 1071 42.06 -19.84 8.03
CA GLU A 1071 43.05 -19.38 9.01
C GLU A 1071 42.60 -18.12 9.77
N ASN A 1072 41.92 -17.20 9.07
CA ASN A 1072 41.41 -15.97 9.66
C ASN A 1072 40.25 -16.24 10.61
N LEU A 1073 39.30 -17.11 10.23
CA LEU A 1073 38.18 -17.55 11.08
C LEU A 1073 38.68 -18.26 12.34
N ILE A 1074 39.58 -19.25 12.21
CA ILE A 1074 40.19 -19.96 13.35
C ILE A 1074 40.80 -18.95 14.33
N SER A 1075 41.67 -18.08 13.80
CA SER A 1075 42.36 -17.09 14.64
C SER A 1075 41.45 -15.99 15.17
N GLY A 1076 40.34 -15.68 14.49
CA GLY A 1076 39.39 -14.63 14.90
C GLY A 1076 38.47 -15.08 16.02
N MET A 1077 38.01 -16.33 15.96
CA MET A 1077 37.25 -16.99 17.02
C MET A 1077 38.09 -17.36 18.25
N GLY A 1078 39.41 -17.20 18.18
CA GLY A 1078 40.32 -17.53 19.29
C GLY A 1078 40.58 -19.03 19.46
N CYS A 1079 40.39 -19.79 18.38
CA CYS A 1079 40.81 -21.16 18.19
C CYS A 1079 42.19 -21.21 17.50
#